data_AF-A0A254SFW5-F1
#
_entry.id   AF-A0A254SFW5-F1
#
_cell.length_a   1.000
_cell.length_b   1.000
_cell.length_c   1.000
_cell.angle_alpha   90.00
_cell.angle_beta   90.00
_cell.angle_gamma   90.00
#
_symmetry.space_group_name_H-M   'P 1'
#
loop_
_entity.id
_entity.type
_entity.pdbx_description
1 polymer ?
#
loop_
_entity_poly.entity_id
_entity_poly.type
_entity_poly.pdbx_seq_one_letter_code
_entity_poly.pdbx_strand_id
1 'polypeptide(L)'
;MFYTDFTFIGVKPIFKIHRHWTAHYTMGYTITCGNKITYKGVFKWRTQLWDCEDCGDENGHNMAPHILDINTYNYTTNAFTSFPEAEVRGKNVVPIKDLITAWNERQVEFPAWTYTGEPGKTLTHPVLFVHGLNSDYEIWGVKSNAPKPCDGCEKKAQPEFMKALVKSYENGSAPDILARTYNIPNTGDAINKNGIYFYQTPGEYDKDGNWIEARPSWDATPSQSKRLYERIKEVLNDFYGSKDIDWTTNEKTYIDLIGHSQGGLTIREMFRGLKIDPGEDGTGTANAANHVRKVITVDTPHFGSELATENPDDISEEFSGLKKIVKDLDASKTANPPEHELVKAELDIDWLEYISAATEDAKNHNKYYCKNFSINGINACNVLGWFGGTFIYLFDKSYLTIKGPYIGKYVATVSLEGPHDDPNAKTIVIDKLEPVAEDLYYSRHNGLHLDPGGTFVENLNMVMNGKPPYPEKPNGELVNMLPLYSPKSTQVLSSLLGSVSYTAEKLCEDYDDDASGCFVIGKYFNDVVVKMSKEDDFDVNKASIKTVNSELWKSLVDIQDTWFGKGDALVTEFSQKFVDPSKGLSPKNIPAFTDPRRFVFHDAMAPWEDILHGPFSSDELNINIAGATMQGLDIVCALDQHCDDVAHNDASKIIYLNMGTVDFVGDFDVAPIFLNQGTHEIKVSDANYSLTASYIPGTGSVVRYTDENGIEHQETLFDGSIATSPSIKRVDQVLHVTFANQSGKKFEKDYLLSNLSATTTFAVVVGAGEVAPSVVMAKGTAANPSTQTPPVSPIDRVTKNSPVTVYHREARAQHEKNTSRPRILVVNDSKKDIVGFKVAYYFTADPARKPVVEVDYPKIPVSLENLGGDQWRFVLDASNQVLAADSVLPNVDGWQIRIHYEDWTNYKFVNDWSADHNYGIPAKNSKIVVYDLNDNIIWGIEPSAYKSVDEGIIPKVTATMTWHDSAPHEKNYLKPAVTIKNTGSVSLQNYKAKIWFRVPEGKELYIPTDDWYTPNSVPSLANVGENIWELALSFKKFILYPGESVNEGDVGVHLKDWSTFDKTVCGMALLDAEDNVIFGNVPTVDRCKSFDEPSLLTPLYTWRY
;
A
#
# COMPACT_ATOMS: atom_id res chain seq x y z
N MET A 1 0.78 -5.87 7.19
CA MET A 1 0.22 -7.13 7.76
C MET A 1 0.82 -7.37 9.14
N PHE A 2 0.02 -7.42 10.20
CA PHE A 2 0.44 -7.83 11.55
C PHE A 2 0.38 -9.37 11.67
N TYR A 3 1.44 -10.02 12.14
CA TYR A 3 1.40 -11.35 12.76
C TYR A 3 1.03 -11.13 14.21
N THR A 4 0.07 -11.85 14.79
CA THR A 4 -0.24 -11.75 16.21
C THR A 4 -0.17 -13.15 16.84
N ASP A 5 0.78 -13.36 17.75
CA ASP A 5 0.85 -14.53 18.62
C ASP A 5 0.28 -14.14 19.98
N PHE A 6 -0.91 -14.64 20.31
CA PHE A 6 -1.51 -14.49 21.64
C PHE A 6 -1.14 -15.70 22.50
N THR A 7 -0.46 -15.46 23.61
CA THR A 7 -0.13 -16.51 24.58
C THR A 7 -0.95 -16.28 25.84
N PHE A 8 -1.77 -17.26 26.21
CA PHE A 8 -2.57 -17.20 27.43
C PHE A 8 -1.67 -17.51 28.63
N ILE A 9 -1.45 -16.54 29.53
CA ILE A 9 -0.43 -16.67 30.60
C ILE A 9 -1.05 -17.13 31.95
N GLY A 10 -2.36 -17.32 32.02
CA GLY A 10 -3.01 -18.12 33.07
C GLY A 10 -4.10 -17.39 33.86
N VAL A 11 -4.90 -18.18 34.58
CA VAL A 11 -5.97 -17.73 35.48
C VAL A 11 -5.45 -17.84 36.90
N LYS A 12 -5.46 -16.74 37.68
CA LYS A 12 -5.08 -16.77 39.09
C LYS A 12 -6.33 -16.59 39.97
N PRO A 13 -6.93 -17.65 40.51
CA PRO A 13 -8.00 -17.52 41.49
C PRO A 13 -7.41 -17.01 42.80
N ILE A 14 -7.88 -15.87 43.29
CA ILE A 14 -7.57 -15.37 44.62
C ILE A 14 -8.75 -15.69 45.52
N PHE A 15 -8.53 -16.44 46.59
CA PHE A 15 -9.56 -16.77 47.57
C PHE A 15 -9.49 -15.94 48.83
N LYS A 16 -10.70 -15.66 49.34
CA LYS A 16 -11.15 -15.17 50.65
C LYS A 16 -10.99 -13.67 50.90
N ILE A 17 -12.13 -12.96 50.93
CA ILE A 17 -12.93 -12.64 52.13
C ILE A 17 -14.40 -12.43 51.67
N HIS A 18 -15.35 -13.09 52.34
CA HIS A 18 -16.83 -13.03 52.23
C HIS A 18 -17.52 -12.75 50.85
N ARG A 19 -18.16 -13.81 50.32
CA ARG A 19 -19.35 -13.85 49.42
C ARG A 19 -19.30 -13.25 48.00
N HIS A 20 -18.12 -12.97 47.41
CA HIS A 20 -18.01 -12.70 45.97
C HIS A 20 -16.80 -13.38 45.35
N TRP A 21 -16.98 -13.96 44.15
CA TRP A 21 -15.88 -14.54 43.36
C TRP A 21 -15.52 -13.58 42.24
N THR A 22 -14.27 -13.13 42.22
CA THR A 22 -13.75 -12.28 41.15
C THR A 22 -12.64 -13.03 40.44
N ALA A 23 -12.80 -13.26 39.13
CA ALA A 23 -11.76 -13.85 38.30
C ALA A 23 -10.99 -12.72 37.59
N HIS A 24 -9.67 -12.76 37.70
CA HIS A 24 -8.76 -11.88 36.97
C HIS A 24 -8.09 -12.69 35.87
N TYR A 25 -8.18 -12.20 34.64
CA TYR A 25 -7.60 -12.83 33.47
C TYR A 25 -6.46 -11.96 32.93
N THR A 26 -5.44 -12.63 32.39
CA THR A 26 -4.26 -11.96 31.82
C THR A 26 -3.79 -12.70 30.58
N MET A 27 -3.63 -11.98 29.47
CA MET A 27 -3.22 -12.54 28.19
C MET A 27 -2.00 -11.78 27.67
N GLY A 28 -0.91 -12.50 27.39
CA GLY A 28 0.25 -11.93 26.70
C GLY A 28 0.03 -11.90 25.19
N TYR A 29 0.60 -10.92 24.51
CA TYR A 29 0.59 -10.87 23.05
C TYR A 29 1.95 -10.50 22.50
N THR A 30 2.23 -10.99 21.29
CA THR A 30 3.38 -10.64 20.46
C THR A 30 2.89 -10.31 19.06
N ILE A 31 3.25 -9.16 18.50
CA ILE A 31 2.69 -8.68 17.24
C ILE A 31 3.80 -8.26 16.27
N THR A 32 3.97 -8.97 15.15
CA THR A 32 5.04 -8.74 14.16
C THR A 32 4.50 -8.13 12.86
N CYS A 33 4.81 -6.89 12.57
CA CYS A 33 4.37 -6.20 11.35
C CYS A 33 5.01 -6.76 10.07
N GLY A 34 4.50 -6.35 8.90
CA GLY A 34 4.94 -6.86 7.58
C GLY A 34 6.37 -6.45 7.22
N ASN A 35 6.86 -5.40 7.87
CA ASN A 35 8.25 -4.97 7.88
C ASN A 35 9.13 -5.73 8.90
N LYS A 36 8.61 -6.82 9.49
CA LYS A 36 9.28 -7.71 10.46
C LYS A 36 9.55 -7.15 11.86
N ILE A 37 8.89 -6.06 12.27
CA ILE A 37 9.02 -5.47 13.62
C ILE A 37 8.07 -6.11 14.60
N THR A 38 8.54 -6.49 15.78
CA THR A 38 7.75 -7.22 16.79
C THR A 38 7.46 -6.41 18.05
N TYR A 39 6.19 -6.28 18.42
CA TYR A 39 5.68 -5.65 19.65
C TYR A 39 5.27 -6.72 20.68
N LYS A 40 5.47 -6.48 21.97
CA LYS A 40 5.05 -7.41 23.04
C LYS A 40 4.30 -6.67 24.15
N GLY A 41 3.26 -7.29 24.73
CA GLY A 41 2.51 -6.69 25.82
C GLY A 41 1.59 -7.67 26.54
N VAL A 42 0.82 -7.15 27.50
CA VAL A 42 -0.06 -7.92 28.37
C VAL A 42 -1.42 -7.23 28.52
N PHE A 43 -2.50 -7.92 28.17
CA PHE A 43 -3.90 -7.54 28.40
C PHE A 43 -4.40 -8.08 29.73
N LYS A 44 -5.18 -7.29 30.49
CA LYS A 44 -5.81 -7.71 31.75
C LYS A 44 -7.29 -7.35 31.76
N TRP A 45 -8.14 -8.25 32.25
CA TRP A 45 -9.56 -7.96 32.51
C TRP A 45 -10.09 -8.70 33.74
N ARG A 46 -11.24 -8.25 34.24
CA ARG A 46 -11.90 -8.74 35.46
C ARG A 46 -13.30 -9.25 35.13
N THR A 47 -13.70 -10.38 35.71
CA THR A 47 -15.10 -10.86 35.69
C THR A 47 -15.58 -11.10 37.12
N GLN A 48 -16.83 -10.73 37.42
CA GLN A 48 -17.49 -11.02 38.69
C GLN A 48 -18.43 -12.23 38.49
N LEU A 49 -18.37 -13.21 39.39
CA LEU A 49 -19.23 -14.39 39.38
C LEU A 49 -20.19 -14.29 40.58
N TRP A 50 -21.50 -14.31 40.33
CA TRP A 50 -22.52 -14.11 41.37
C TRP A 50 -22.89 -15.40 42.12
N ASP A 51 -23.46 -15.23 43.32
CA ASP A 51 -23.84 -16.26 44.29
C ASP A 51 -25.34 -16.53 44.18
N CYS A 52 -25.79 -17.78 44.08
CA CYS A 52 -27.22 -18.10 44.09
C CYS A 52 -27.66 -18.45 45.51
N GLU A 53 -28.25 -17.49 46.23
CA GLU A 53 -28.85 -17.77 47.54
C GLU A 53 -30.31 -18.25 47.46
N ASP A 54 -31.01 -18.13 46.32
CA ASP A 54 -32.35 -18.72 46.10
C ASP A 54 -32.60 -19.01 44.61
N CYS A 55 -32.15 -20.17 44.14
CA CYS A 55 -32.48 -20.69 42.80
C CYS A 55 -33.80 -21.46 42.87
N GLY A 56 -34.89 -20.74 43.12
CA GLY A 56 -36.25 -21.22 43.01
C GLY A 56 -37.06 -20.25 42.15
N ASP A 57 -36.94 -20.38 40.82
CA ASP A 57 -38.11 -20.41 39.93
C ASP A 57 -37.67 -20.69 38.49
N GLU A 58 -38.33 -21.70 37.92
CA GLU A 58 -38.27 -22.06 36.51
C GLU A 58 -39.07 -21.01 35.72
N ASN A 59 -38.42 -20.03 35.10
CA ASN A 59 -38.92 -19.37 33.89
C ASN A 59 -37.78 -18.65 33.16
N GLY A 60 -37.79 -18.77 31.83
CA GLY A 60 -36.63 -18.55 30.97
C GLY A 60 -36.18 -17.10 30.88
N HIS A 61 -34.94 -16.85 31.29
CA HIS A 61 -34.19 -15.66 30.93
C HIS A 61 -33.39 -15.90 29.65
N ASN A 62 -33.57 -15.00 28.68
CA ASN A 62 -32.84 -14.95 27.42
C ASN A 62 -31.33 -14.85 27.71
N MET A 63 -30.58 -15.86 27.29
CA MET A 63 -29.12 -15.89 27.41
C MET A 63 -28.49 -15.18 26.20
N ALA A 64 -28.36 -13.85 26.26
CA ALA A 64 -27.53 -13.12 25.32
C ALA A 64 -26.07 -13.11 25.82
N PRO A 65 -25.07 -13.46 24.99
CA PRO A 65 -23.67 -13.28 25.33
C PRO A 65 -23.35 -11.77 25.42
N HIS A 66 -22.89 -11.29 26.58
CA HIS A 66 -22.41 -9.93 26.72
C HIS A 66 -21.03 -9.77 26.06
N ILE A 67 -20.92 -8.79 25.16
CA ILE A 67 -19.70 -8.41 24.44
C ILE A 67 -18.99 -7.32 25.26
N LEU A 68 -17.66 -7.39 25.35
CA LEU A 68 -16.84 -6.36 26.01
C LEU A 68 -16.94 -5.06 25.20
N ASP A 69 -17.40 -3.98 25.83
CA ASP A 69 -17.38 -2.65 25.21
C ASP A 69 -15.93 -2.13 25.13
N ILE A 70 -15.41 -2.10 23.90
CA ILE A 70 -14.04 -1.70 23.57
C ILE A 70 -13.69 -0.28 24.02
N ASN A 71 -14.70 0.60 24.13
CA ASN A 71 -14.52 2.00 24.50
C ASN A 71 -14.16 2.19 25.98
N THR A 72 -14.28 1.14 26.78
CA THR A 72 -13.98 1.16 28.22
C THR A 72 -12.54 0.74 28.55
N TYR A 73 -11.70 0.52 27.54
CA TYR A 73 -10.30 0.14 27.73
C TYR A 73 -9.42 1.34 28.10
N ASN A 74 -8.79 1.28 29.28
CA ASN A 74 -7.83 2.29 29.73
C ASN A 74 -6.41 1.96 29.24
N TYR A 75 -5.98 2.70 28.22
CA TYR A 75 -4.72 2.51 27.49
C TYR A 75 -3.45 2.76 28.31
N THR A 76 -3.52 3.50 29.42
CA THR A 76 -2.36 3.79 30.28
C THR A 76 -2.11 2.67 31.29
N THR A 77 -3.16 1.94 31.67
CA THR A 77 -3.11 0.90 32.70
C THR A 77 -3.29 -0.52 32.15
N ASN A 78 -3.58 -0.66 30.86
CA ASN A 78 -3.90 -1.91 30.17
C ASN A 78 -5.05 -2.70 30.83
N ALA A 79 -6.14 -2.00 31.19
CA ALA A 79 -7.29 -2.59 31.86
C ALA A 79 -8.61 -1.97 31.38
N PHE A 80 -9.69 -2.76 31.35
CA PHE A 80 -11.06 -2.25 31.16
C PHE A 80 -11.61 -1.67 32.47
N THR A 81 -12.44 -0.62 32.40
CA THR A 81 -13.24 -0.16 33.54
C THR A 81 -14.25 -1.26 33.93
N SER A 82 -14.43 -1.48 35.25
CA SER A 82 -15.31 -2.54 35.74
C SER A 82 -16.78 -2.19 35.53
N PHE A 83 -17.53 -3.05 34.85
CA PHE A 83 -19.00 -2.99 34.83
C PHE A 83 -19.57 -3.53 36.16
N PRO A 84 -20.59 -2.88 36.75
CA PRO A 84 -21.16 -3.31 38.04
C PRO A 84 -22.05 -4.55 37.98
N GLU A 85 -22.60 -4.94 36.81
CA GLU A 85 -23.66 -5.94 36.74
C GLU A 85 -23.44 -6.88 35.56
N ALA A 86 -23.00 -8.11 35.85
CA ALA A 86 -22.94 -9.19 34.87
C ALA A 86 -23.50 -10.47 35.51
N GLU A 87 -24.72 -10.86 35.13
CA GLU A 87 -25.27 -12.17 35.43
C GLU A 87 -24.63 -13.22 34.51
N VAL A 88 -24.08 -14.30 35.06
CA VAL A 88 -23.38 -15.32 34.26
C VAL A 88 -23.91 -16.73 34.52
N ARG A 89 -24.53 -17.29 33.48
CA ARG A 89 -24.35 -18.70 33.08
C ARG A 89 -24.17 -18.77 31.55
N GLY A 90 -22.96 -18.42 31.09
CA GLY A 90 -22.54 -18.58 29.69
C GLY A 90 -21.04 -18.91 29.61
N LYS A 91 -20.62 -19.63 28.56
CA LYS A 91 -19.19 -19.93 28.31
C LYS A 91 -18.43 -18.62 28.10
N ASN A 92 -17.40 -18.35 28.90
CA ASN A 92 -16.53 -17.19 28.74
C ASN A 92 -15.74 -17.33 27.43
N VAL A 93 -16.09 -16.53 26.41
CA VAL A 93 -15.37 -16.46 25.14
C VAL A 93 -14.46 -15.23 25.17
N VAL A 94 -13.18 -15.41 24.89
CA VAL A 94 -12.26 -14.29 24.67
C VAL A 94 -12.65 -13.63 23.34
N PRO A 95 -12.98 -12.34 23.28
CA PRO A 95 -13.41 -11.69 22.05
C PRO A 95 -12.19 -11.38 21.16
N ILE A 96 -11.61 -12.43 20.57
CA ILE A 96 -10.41 -12.33 19.71
C ILE A 96 -10.66 -11.38 18.54
N LYS A 97 -11.90 -11.36 18.00
CA LYS A 97 -12.28 -10.47 16.90
C LYS A 97 -12.18 -9.00 17.30
N ASP A 98 -12.73 -8.63 18.46
CA ASP A 98 -12.72 -7.25 18.95
C ASP A 98 -11.29 -6.81 19.32
N LEU A 99 -10.46 -7.75 19.78
CA LEU A 99 -9.06 -7.54 20.09
C LEU A 99 -8.17 -7.39 18.84
N ILE A 100 -8.53 -8.04 17.74
CA ILE A 100 -7.93 -7.84 16.41
C ILE A 100 -8.35 -6.48 15.86
N THR A 101 -9.63 -6.09 15.99
CA THR A 101 -10.13 -4.76 15.60
C THR A 101 -9.36 -3.65 16.32
N ALA A 102 -9.22 -3.74 17.65
CA ALA A 102 -8.45 -2.80 18.47
C ALA A 102 -6.97 -2.64 18.03
N TRP A 103 -6.40 -3.69 17.42
CA TRP A 103 -5.01 -3.69 16.95
C TRP A 103 -4.87 -3.25 15.49
N ASN A 104 -5.85 -3.52 14.64
CA ASN A 104 -5.86 -3.07 13.25
C ASN A 104 -6.00 -1.54 13.16
N GLU A 105 -6.67 -0.93 14.12
CA GLU A 105 -6.80 0.53 14.24
C GLU A 105 -5.58 1.19 14.91
N ARG A 106 -4.62 0.40 15.39
CA ARG A 106 -3.42 0.93 16.06
C ARG A 106 -2.39 1.42 15.05
N GLN A 107 -2.03 2.70 15.12
CA GLN A 107 -0.79 3.21 14.54
C GLN A 107 0.42 2.60 15.27
N VAL A 108 1.27 1.89 14.54
CA VAL A 108 2.55 1.38 15.04
C VAL A 108 3.69 2.28 14.59
N GLU A 109 4.66 2.53 15.49
CA GLU A 109 5.84 3.31 15.13
C GLU A 109 6.63 2.56 14.04
N PHE A 110 6.99 3.26 12.96
CA PHE A 110 7.98 2.75 12.01
C PHE A 110 9.30 2.47 12.74
N PRO A 111 10.13 1.53 12.26
CA PRO A 111 11.42 1.29 12.89
C PRO A 111 12.20 2.60 12.84
N ALA A 112 12.75 3.02 13.98
CA ALA A 112 13.62 4.17 14.03
C ALA A 112 14.74 3.96 13.00
N TRP A 113 14.75 4.79 11.96
CA TRP A 113 15.84 4.79 11.01
C TRP A 113 17.13 5.11 11.79
N THR A 114 18.10 4.21 11.72
CA THR A 114 19.44 4.45 12.26
C THR A 114 20.33 4.93 11.15
N TYR A 115 20.84 6.15 11.30
CA TYR A 115 21.87 6.69 10.45
C TYR A 115 23.10 5.76 10.40
N THR A 116 23.50 5.33 9.21
CA THR A 116 24.69 4.49 8.99
C THR A 116 25.85 5.22 8.29
N GLY A 117 25.67 6.51 7.96
CA GLY A 117 26.66 7.34 7.26
C GLY A 117 27.63 8.11 8.19
N GLU A 118 28.42 9.01 7.61
CA GLU A 118 29.39 9.85 8.31
C GLU A 118 28.76 11.01 9.11
N PRO A 119 29.00 11.12 10.44
CA PRO A 119 28.46 12.22 11.25
C PRO A 119 28.69 13.61 10.61
N GLY A 120 27.62 14.39 10.48
CA GLY A 120 27.68 15.75 9.93
C GLY A 120 27.38 15.89 8.43
N LYS A 121 27.05 14.80 7.72
CA LYS A 121 26.60 14.89 6.32
C LYS A 121 25.32 15.74 6.20
N THR A 122 25.32 16.71 5.30
CA THR A 122 24.14 17.53 4.93
C THR A 122 23.77 17.30 3.48
N LEU A 123 22.62 17.83 3.04
CA LEU A 123 22.36 17.98 1.60
C LEU A 123 23.46 18.79 0.92
N THR A 124 23.54 18.71 -0.41
CA THR A 124 24.48 19.50 -1.23
C THR A 124 24.05 20.97 -1.32
N HIS A 125 22.74 21.22 -1.35
CA HIS A 125 22.11 22.53 -1.23
C HIS A 125 20.88 22.41 -0.31
N PRO A 126 20.46 23.51 0.35
CA PRO A 126 19.30 23.50 1.21
C PRO A 126 17.99 23.34 0.41
N VAL A 127 17.00 22.72 1.05
CA VAL A 127 15.62 22.63 0.59
C VAL A 127 14.72 23.36 1.60
N LEU A 128 13.84 24.24 1.12
CA LEU A 128 12.91 25.00 1.94
C LEU A 128 11.45 24.65 1.61
N PHE A 129 10.74 24.14 2.61
CA PHE A 129 9.31 23.81 2.54
C PHE A 129 8.46 25.02 2.93
N VAL A 130 7.48 25.36 2.09
CA VAL A 130 6.59 26.52 2.19
C VAL A 130 5.15 26.02 2.25
N HIS A 131 4.50 26.19 3.40
CA HIS A 131 3.14 25.69 3.64
C HIS A 131 2.06 26.55 2.96
N GLY A 132 0.85 25.98 2.87
CA GLY A 132 -0.34 26.60 2.31
C GLY A 132 -1.12 27.53 3.24
N LEU A 133 -2.28 27.96 2.77
CA LEU A 133 -3.23 28.83 3.47
C LEU A 133 -3.73 28.19 4.77
N ASN A 134 -3.86 28.99 5.83
CA ASN A 134 -4.36 28.57 7.15
C ASN A 134 -3.62 27.39 7.77
N SER A 135 -2.41 27.12 7.31
CA SER A 135 -1.59 26.00 7.75
C SER A 135 -0.39 26.51 8.54
N ASP A 136 0.49 25.59 8.90
CA ASP A 136 1.84 25.90 9.36
C ASP A 136 2.80 24.85 8.82
N TYR A 137 4.09 24.98 9.10
CA TYR A 137 5.08 24.06 8.55
C TYR A 137 4.93 22.61 9.04
N GLU A 138 4.13 22.33 10.07
CA GLU A 138 3.92 20.96 10.57
C GLU A 138 3.12 20.09 9.59
N ILE A 139 2.38 20.70 8.64
CA ILE A 139 1.67 19.98 7.57
C ILE A 139 2.59 19.11 6.70
N TRP A 140 3.90 19.39 6.71
CA TRP A 140 4.93 18.60 6.05
C TRP A 140 5.36 17.37 6.86
N GLY A 141 4.60 16.97 7.88
CA GLY A 141 4.91 15.83 8.74
C GLY A 141 6.12 16.12 9.63
N VAL A 142 6.13 17.26 10.32
CA VAL A 142 7.22 17.63 11.24
C VAL A 142 6.69 18.14 12.58
N LYS A 143 7.49 17.96 13.63
CA LYS A 143 7.14 18.44 14.97
C LYS A 143 7.95 19.68 15.33
N SER A 144 7.28 20.75 15.75
CA SER A 144 7.97 21.99 16.15
C SER A 144 8.89 21.83 17.37
N ASN A 145 9.98 22.59 17.38
CA ASN A 145 10.83 22.82 18.56
C ASN A 145 10.28 23.89 19.51
N ALA A 146 9.25 24.65 19.10
CA ALA A 146 8.64 25.65 19.96
C ALA A 146 8.09 24.95 21.22
N PRO A 147 8.30 25.53 22.43
CA PRO A 147 7.76 24.97 23.64
C PRO A 147 6.25 24.80 23.51
N LYS A 148 5.70 23.71 24.09
CA LYS A 148 4.24 23.56 24.19
C LYS A 148 3.68 24.88 24.74
N PRO A 149 2.66 25.46 24.09
CA PRO A 149 2.09 26.71 24.57
C PRO A 149 1.72 26.57 26.05
N CYS A 150 2.05 27.57 26.86
CA CYS A 150 1.41 27.72 28.17
C CYS A 150 -0.11 27.81 27.97
N ASP A 151 -0.91 27.40 28.95
CA ASP A 151 -2.38 27.56 28.89
C ASP A 151 -2.70 29.04 28.59
N GLY A 152 -3.26 29.31 27.41
CA GLY A 152 -3.58 30.66 26.92
C GLY A 152 -2.47 31.37 26.13
N CYS A 153 -1.34 30.72 25.83
CA CYS A 153 -0.28 31.26 25.00
C CYS A 153 -0.39 30.73 23.56
N GLU A 154 -0.33 31.61 22.58
CA GLU A 154 -0.65 31.22 21.21
C GLU A 154 0.63 30.87 20.41
N LYS A 155 0.74 29.59 20.02
CA LYS A 155 1.93 28.97 19.42
C LYS A 155 2.49 29.76 18.22
N LYS A 156 1.62 30.31 17.36
CA LYS A 156 2.01 31.00 16.11
C LYS A 156 2.67 32.37 16.34
N ALA A 157 2.44 33.02 17.49
CA ALA A 157 3.04 34.32 17.82
C ALA A 157 4.49 34.23 18.32
N GLN A 158 4.97 33.03 18.67
CA GLN A 158 6.26 32.87 19.32
C GLN A 158 7.41 33.11 18.33
N PRO A 159 8.41 33.95 18.65
CA PRO A 159 9.58 34.17 17.80
C PRO A 159 10.30 32.87 17.42
N GLU A 160 10.33 31.89 18.31
CA GLU A 160 10.90 30.55 18.07
C GLU A 160 10.10 29.76 17.03
N PHE A 161 8.77 29.87 17.05
CA PHE A 161 7.91 29.22 16.07
C PHE A 161 8.04 29.89 14.69
N MET A 162 8.17 31.21 14.64
CA MET A 162 8.42 31.99 13.42
C MET A 162 9.79 31.71 12.76
N LYS A 163 10.73 31.11 13.49
CA LYS A 163 11.99 30.56 12.94
C LYS A 163 11.79 29.19 12.29
N ALA A 164 10.61 28.59 12.42
CA ALA A 164 10.23 27.29 11.89
C ALA A 164 11.26 26.19 12.22
N LEU A 165 11.69 26.15 13.49
CA LEU A 165 12.64 25.15 13.97
C LEU A 165 11.90 23.85 14.29
N VAL A 166 12.47 22.73 13.85
CA VAL A 166 11.88 21.40 13.92
C VAL A 166 12.65 20.50 14.89
N LYS A 167 11.90 19.66 15.62
CA LYS A 167 12.38 18.69 16.59
C LYS A 167 12.60 17.30 16.01
N SER A 168 11.72 16.90 15.09
CA SER A 168 11.71 15.57 14.47
C SER A 168 10.88 15.58 13.21
N TYR A 169 11.18 14.67 12.28
CA TYR A 169 10.34 14.37 11.13
C TYR A 169 9.44 13.17 11.46
N GLU A 170 8.21 13.21 10.98
CA GLU A 170 7.29 12.08 11.03
C GLU A 170 7.70 11.07 9.96
N ASN A 171 7.56 9.78 10.26
CA ASN A 171 7.96 8.73 9.33
C ASN A 171 7.10 8.78 8.07
N GLY A 172 7.71 8.60 6.90
CA GLY A 172 7.02 8.65 5.60
C GLY A 172 6.82 10.07 5.05
N SER A 173 6.99 11.10 5.88
CA SER A 173 6.93 12.49 5.43
C SER A 173 8.03 12.81 4.42
N ALA A 174 7.81 13.83 3.58
CA ALA A 174 8.82 14.33 2.64
C ALA A 174 10.19 14.60 3.28
N PRO A 175 10.32 15.30 4.42
CA PRO A 175 11.61 15.51 5.06
C PRO A 175 12.24 14.23 5.63
N ASP A 176 11.45 13.25 6.09
CA ASP A 176 11.98 11.94 6.51
C ASP A 176 12.52 11.14 5.31
N ILE A 177 11.74 11.02 4.23
CA ILE A 177 12.17 10.31 3.02
C ILE A 177 13.40 10.98 2.41
N LEU A 178 13.42 12.32 2.33
CA LEU A 178 14.58 13.08 1.86
C LEU A 178 15.82 12.78 2.72
N ALA A 179 15.65 12.74 4.04
CA ALA A 179 16.75 12.43 4.94
C ALA A 179 17.30 11.00 4.73
N ARG A 180 16.41 10.02 4.52
CA ARG A 180 16.78 8.62 4.28
C ARG A 180 17.45 8.42 2.93
N THR A 181 16.87 8.96 1.86
CA THR A 181 17.36 8.82 0.47
C THR A 181 18.77 9.37 0.32
N TYR A 182 19.02 10.56 0.88
CA TYR A 182 20.33 11.18 0.83
C TYR A 182 21.25 10.72 1.96
N ASN A 183 20.78 9.82 2.83
CA ASN A 183 21.49 9.32 4.00
C ASN A 183 22.09 10.48 4.81
N ILE A 184 21.26 11.41 5.29
CA ILE A 184 21.64 12.54 6.14
C ILE A 184 21.01 12.39 7.54
N PRO A 185 21.65 12.86 8.61
CA PRO A 185 21.15 12.61 9.96
C PRO A 185 19.81 13.32 10.22
N ASN A 186 18.87 12.61 10.84
CA ASN A 186 17.53 13.09 11.21
C ASN A 186 17.31 13.04 12.74
N THR A 187 18.37 13.01 13.53
CA THR A 187 18.32 12.98 15.00
C THR A 187 18.66 14.33 15.60
N GLY A 188 17.84 14.80 16.54
CA GLY A 188 18.09 15.91 17.48
C GLY A 188 19.01 17.04 16.98
N ASP A 189 20.30 16.94 17.31
CA ASP A 189 21.30 17.99 17.07
C ASP A 189 21.59 18.30 15.59
N ALA A 190 21.23 17.38 14.68
CA ALA A 190 21.41 17.55 13.24
C ALA A 190 20.19 18.18 12.54
N ILE A 191 19.01 18.11 13.15
CA ILE A 191 17.80 18.72 12.57
C ILE A 191 17.96 20.23 12.58
N ASN A 192 17.45 20.89 11.53
CA ASN A 192 17.65 22.31 11.21
C ASN A 192 19.06 22.66 10.70
N LYS A 193 19.99 21.70 10.61
CA LYS A 193 21.34 21.89 10.06
C LYS A 193 21.69 20.92 8.94
N ASN A 194 20.87 19.88 8.75
CA ASN A 194 21.07 18.83 7.75
C ASN A 194 20.75 19.29 6.30
N GLY A 195 20.32 20.53 6.10
CA GLY A 195 19.95 21.07 4.79
C GLY A 195 18.44 21.13 4.53
N ILE A 196 17.61 20.70 5.48
CA ILE A 196 16.14 20.73 5.35
C ILE A 196 15.59 21.84 6.24
N TYR A 197 14.89 22.80 5.62
CA TYR A 197 14.38 24.00 6.27
C TYR A 197 12.89 24.20 6.01
N PHE A 198 12.26 24.98 6.87
CA PHE A 198 10.83 25.26 6.81
C PHE A 198 10.57 26.76 6.89
N TYR A 199 9.44 27.17 6.32
CA TYR A 199 8.92 28.54 6.34
C TYR A 199 7.66 28.59 7.18
N GLN A 200 7.50 29.64 7.99
CA GLN A 200 6.27 29.95 8.72
C GLN A 200 5.74 31.31 8.25
N THR A 201 4.46 31.32 7.85
CA THR A 201 3.74 32.54 7.46
C THR A 201 3.65 33.53 8.62
N PRO A 202 3.95 34.82 8.41
CA PRO A 202 3.71 35.86 9.40
C PRO A 202 2.21 36.16 9.50
N GLY A 203 1.78 36.72 10.61
CA GLY A 203 0.39 37.07 10.86
C GLY A 203 0.23 37.81 12.17
N GLU A 204 -1.01 38.07 12.51
CA GLU A 204 -1.41 38.74 13.75
C GLU A 204 -2.70 38.15 14.28
N TYR A 205 -2.93 38.31 15.58
CA TYR A 205 -4.20 37.93 16.18
C TYR A 205 -5.20 39.07 16.02
N ASP A 206 -6.42 38.73 15.62
CA ASP A 206 -7.52 39.68 15.64
C ASP A 206 -8.00 39.95 17.07
N LYS A 207 -8.95 40.88 17.20
CA LYS A 207 -9.59 41.26 18.47
C LYS A 207 -10.32 40.10 19.18
N ASP A 208 -10.64 39.05 18.44
CA ASP A 208 -11.41 37.89 18.88
C ASP A 208 -10.47 36.69 19.21
N GLY A 209 -9.15 36.88 19.07
CA GLY A 209 -8.14 35.86 19.38
C GLY A 209 -7.89 34.87 18.23
N ASN A 210 -8.32 35.17 17.01
CA ASN A 210 -8.06 34.32 15.85
C ASN A 210 -6.77 34.76 15.13
N TRP A 211 -5.95 33.79 14.75
CA TRP A 211 -4.76 34.06 13.94
C TRP A 211 -5.16 34.40 12.50
N ILE A 212 -4.84 35.62 12.07
CA ILE A 212 -4.98 36.08 10.70
C ILE A 212 -3.62 36.07 10.05
N GLU A 213 -3.45 35.20 9.05
CA GLU A 213 -2.26 35.19 8.22
C GLU A 213 -2.11 36.49 7.45
N ALA A 214 -0.88 36.99 7.35
CA ALA A 214 -0.54 38.10 6.49
C ALA A 214 -0.94 37.78 5.03
N ARG A 215 -1.25 38.81 4.23
CA ARG A 215 -1.60 38.58 2.82
C ARG A 215 -0.40 38.09 2.02
N PRO A 216 -0.60 37.23 1.00
CA PRO A 216 0.49 36.72 0.18
C PRO A 216 1.17 37.82 -0.66
N SER A 217 0.47 38.90 -0.99
CA SER A 217 0.97 39.99 -1.83
C SER A 217 2.28 40.62 -1.34
N TRP A 218 3.17 40.97 -2.27
CA TRP A 218 4.46 41.62 -2.00
C TRP A 218 4.32 42.98 -1.31
N ASP A 219 3.32 43.75 -1.68
CA ASP A 219 3.05 45.09 -1.16
C ASP A 219 2.31 45.12 0.18
N ALA A 220 1.86 43.96 0.69
CA ALA A 220 1.20 43.87 1.98
C ALA A 220 2.14 44.18 3.16
N THR A 221 1.56 44.59 4.29
CA THR A 221 2.28 44.83 5.54
C THR A 221 1.47 44.25 6.72
N PRO A 222 1.91 43.15 7.36
CA PRO A 222 3.00 42.25 6.95
C PRO A 222 2.70 41.52 5.62
N SER A 223 3.72 40.92 4.99
CA SER A 223 3.62 40.21 3.70
C SER A 223 4.25 38.81 3.80
N GLN A 224 3.54 37.79 3.30
CA GLN A 224 4.11 36.43 3.22
C GLN A 224 5.29 36.38 2.25
N SER A 225 5.15 36.97 1.06
CA SER A 225 6.18 36.90 0.01
C SER A 225 7.46 37.63 0.40
N LYS A 226 7.38 38.78 1.07
CA LYS A 226 8.57 39.46 1.63
C LYS A 226 9.21 38.64 2.75
N ARG A 227 8.41 38.08 3.65
CA ARG A 227 8.94 37.22 4.72
C ARG A 227 9.61 35.97 4.18
N LEU A 228 9.06 35.37 3.11
CA LEU A 228 9.66 34.24 2.41
C LEU A 228 11.02 34.62 1.81
N TYR A 229 11.11 35.78 1.17
CA TYR A 229 12.39 36.29 0.67
C TYR A 229 13.45 36.40 1.78
N GLU A 230 13.10 37.02 2.90
CA GLU A 230 13.99 37.09 4.07
C GLU A 230 14.34 35.70 4.62
N ARG A 231 13.39 34.76 4.59
CA ARG A 231 13.64 33.38 5.02
C ARG A 231 14.66 32.67 4.14
N ILE A 232 14.63 32.92 2.83
CA ILE A 232 15.65 32.37 1.92
C ILE A 232 17.04 32.93 2.29
N LYS A 233 17.15 34.24 2.58
CA LYS A 233 18.41 34.85 3.05
C LYS A 233 18.92 34.20 4.34
N GLU A 234 18.03 33.99 5.32
CA GLU A 234 18.34 33.28 6.57
C GLU A 234 18.88 31.87 6.30
N VAL A 235 18.21 31.10 5.44
CA VAL A 235 18.60 29.71 5.10
C VAL A 235 19.95 29.66 4.38
N LEU A 236 20.19 30.56 3.42
CA LEU A 236 21.47 30.65 2.72
C LEU A 236 22.60 31.03 3.68
N ASN A 237 22.36 31.99 4.58
CA ASN A 237 23.31 32.38 5.63
C ASN A 237 23.64 31.22 6.58
N ASP A 238 22.63 30.50 7.05
CA ASP A 238 22.82 29.39 7.99
C ASP A 238 23.56 28.22 7.32
N PHE A 239 23.07 27.77 6.16
CA PHE A 239 23.62 26.60 5.49
C PHE A 239 25.02 26.84 4.90
N TYR A 240 25.22 27.92 4.14
CA TYR A 240 26.51 28.19 3.48
C TYR A 240 27.50 28.89 4.42
N GLY A 241 27.01 29.72 5.35
CA GLY A 241 27.86 30.33 6.38
C GLY A 241 28.49 29.29 7.30
N SER A 242 27.78 28.19 7.61
CA SER A 242 28.38 27.06 8.35
C SER A 242 29.51 26.33 7.61
N LYS A 243 29.66 26.58 6.29
CA LYS A 243 30.67 26.00 5.40
C LYS A 243 31.74 27.01 4.99
N ASP A 244 31.77 28.20 5.60
CA ASP A 244 32.63 29.33 5.22
C ASP A 244 32.47 29.74 3.74
N ILE A 245 31.27 29.56 3.17
CA ILE A 245 30.95 29.97 1.80
C ILE A 245 30.09 31.24 1.85
N ASP A 246 30.60 32.34 1.29
CA ASP A 246 29.81 33.55 1.05
C ASP A 246 28.93 33.36 -0.19
N TRP A 247 27.64 33.11 0.02
CA TRP A 247 26.68 32.93 -1.07
C TRP A 247 26.41 34.23 -1.83
N THR A 248 26.56 35.40 -1.19
CA THR A 248 26.21 36.70 -1.80
C THR A 248 27.09 37.07 -3.00
N THR A 249 28.26 36.46 -3.09
CA THR A 249 29.22 36.65 -4.18
C THR A 249 29.41 35.40 -5.04
N ASN A 250 28.81 34.26 -4.67
CA ASN A 250 29.02 32.98 -5.31
C ASN A 250 27.78 32.49 -6.07
N GLU A 251 27.79 32.63 -7.40
CA GLU A 251 26.70 32.20 -8.28
C GLU A 251 26.41 30.69 -8.28
N LYS A 252 27.26 29.87 -7.65
CA LYS A 252 27.11 28.40 -7.57
C LYS A 252 26.44 27.92 -6.27
N THR A 253 26.02 28.82 -5.39
CA THR A 253 25.18 28.45 -4.25
C THR A 253 23.73 28.40 -4.70
N TYR A 254 23.01 27.37 -4.27
CA TYR A 254 21.63 27.13 -4.68
C TYR A 254 20.72 26.84 -3.49
N ILE A 255 19.42 26.99 -3.69
CA ILE A 255 18.35 26.52 -2.80
C ILE A 255 17.18 26.01 -3.65
N ASP A 256 16.52 24.95 -3.19
CA ASP A 256 15.27 24.47 -3.79
C ASP A 256 14.08 24.82 -2.89
N LEU A 257 12.94 25.15 -3.51
CA LEU A 257 11.71 25.50 -2.81
C LEU A 257 10.61 24.48 -3.11
N ILE A 258 9.86 24.08 -2.09
CA ILE A 258 8.66 23.24 -2.24
C ILE A 258 7.49 24.01 -1.65
N GLY A 259 6.53 24.43 -2.48
CA GLY A 259 5.36 25.20 -2.08
C GLY A 259 4.09 24.37 -2.16
N HIS A 260 3.40 24.18 -1.04
CA HIS A 260 2.09 23.54 -1.00
C HIS A 260 0.96 24.56 -1.07
N SER A 261 -0.08 24.28 -1.86
CA SER A 261 -1.29 25.11 -1.95
C SER A 261 -0.91 26.58 -2.20
N GLN A 262 -1.42 27.53 -1.40
CA GLN A 262 -1.03 28.94 -1.46
C GLN A 262 0.48 29.18 -1.36
N GLY A 263 1.26 28.32 -0.71
CA GLY A 263 2.71 28.44 -0.62
C GLY A 263 3.38 28.54 -1.99
N GLY A 264 2.87 27.81 -3.00
CA GLY A 264 3.32 27.95 -4.38
C GLY A 264 3.00 29.31 -4.99
N LEU A 265 1.87 29.92 -4.63
CA LEU A 265 1.52 31.29 -5.04
C LEU A 265 2.38 32.34 -4.33
N THR A 266 2.70 32.15 -3.06
CA THR A 266 3.61 33.01 -2.30
C THR A 266 5.01 33.01 -2.94
N ILE A 267 5.49 31.86 -3.41
CA ILE A 267 6.75 31.79 -4.18
C ILE A 267 6.65 32.59 -5.48
N ARG A 268 5.55 32.43 -6.24
CA ARG A 268 5.35 33.18 -7.50
C ARG A 268 5.26 34.68 -7.27
N GLU A 269 4.54 35.09 -6.22
CA GLU A 269 4.37 36.49 -5.85
C GLU A 269 5.67 37.12 -5.38
N MET A 270 6.51 36.40 -4.65
CA MET A 270 7.86 36.83 -4.30
C MET A 270 8.67 37.18 -5.57
N PHE A 271 8.68 36.29 -6.58
CA PHE A 271 9.38 36.58 -7.84
C PHE A 271 8.77 37.77 -8.60
N ARG A 272 7.44 37.86 -8.66
CA ARG A 272 6.75 39.00 -9.29
C ARG A 272 7.12 40.32 -8.59
N GLY A 273 7.09 40.33 -7.25
CA GLY A 273 7.42 41.47 -6.41
C GLY A 273 8.84 41.94 -6.60
N LEU A 274 9.82 41.03 -6.53
CA LEU A 274 11.24 41.35 -6.73
C LEU A 274 11.59 41.85 -8.13
N LYS A 275 10.77 41.54 -9.13
CA LYS A 275 10.92 42.10 -10.48
C LYS A 275 10.50 43.56 -10.55
N ILE A 276 9.51 43.97 -9.74
CA ILE A 276 9.04 45.35 -9.66
C ILE A 276 9.96 46.16 -8.74
N ASP A 277 10.32 45.58 -7.60
CA ASP A 277 11.16 46.19 -6.58
C ASP A 277 12.20 45.16 -6.08
N PRO A 278 13.41 45.14 -6.67
CA PRO A 278 14.46 44.19 -6.29
C PRO A 278 15.06 44.47 -4.90
N GLY A 279 14.64 45.56 -4.23
CA GLY A 279 15.16 45.95 -2.93
C GLY A 279 16.64 46.38 -2.96
N GLU A 280 17.25 46.41 -1.77
CA GLU A 280 18.64 46.84 -1.57
C GLU A 280 19.67 45.85 -2.14
N ASP A 281 19.29 44.57 -2.31
CA ASP A 281 20.17 43.51 -2.84
C ASP A 281 20.32 43.58 -4.37
N GLY A 282 19.55 44.46 -5.03
CA GLY A 282 19.60 44.65 -6.48
C GLY A 282 19.21 43.39 -7.27
N THR A 283 19.66 43.28 -8.52
CA THR A 283 19.33 42.14 -9.41
C THR A 283 20.46 41.13 -9.57
N GLY A 284 21.60 41.34 -8.89
CA GLY A 284 22.79 40.50 -8.98
C GLY A 284 22.82 39.34 -7.98
N THR A 285 23.98 38.71 -7.82
CA THR A 285 24.18 37.52 -6.96
C THR A 285 23.85 37.76 -5.49
N ALA A 286 23.95 39.00 -4.99
CA ALA A 286 23.54 39.32 -3.62
C ALA A 286 22.03 39.12 -3.37
N ASN A 287 21.21 39.08 -4.43
CA ASN A 287 19.79 38.82 -4.31
C ASN A 287 19.52 37.32 -4.13
N ALA A 288 19.04 36.94 -2.94
CA ALA A 288 18.78 35.55 -2.56
C ALA A 288 17.86 34.78 -3.52
N ALA A 289 16.93 35.46 -4.21
CA ALA A 289 16.03 34.82 -5.16
C ALA A 289 16.76 34.31 -6.43
N ASN A 290 17.92 34.88 -6.77
CA ASN A 290 18.74 34.40 -7.88
C ASN A 290 19.36 33.02 -7.60
N HIS A 291 19.48 32.63 -6.33
CA HIS A 291 19.97 31.31 -5.91
C HIS A 291 18.90 30.21 -5.94
N VAL A 292 17.63 30.55 -6.20
CA VAL A 292 16.59 29.54 -6.34
C VAL A 292 16.86 28.73 -7.61
N ARG A 293 17.17 27.45 -7.44
CA ARG A 293 17.48 26.54 -8.53
C ARG A 293 16.21 25.90 -9.08
N LYS A 294 15.36 25.38 -8.21
CA LYS A 294 14.12 24.68 -8.57
C LYS A 294 12.98 25.04 -7.62
N VAL A 295 11.78 25.08 -8.17
CA VAL A 295 10.52 25.21 -7.43
C VAL A 295 9.63 24.01 -7.75
N ILE A 296 9.16 23.33 -6.72
CA ILE A 296 8.13 22.30 -6.82
C ILE A 296 6.86 22.88 -6.21
N THR A 297 5.78 22.90 -6.96
CA THR A 297 4.47 23.27 -6.43
C THR A 297 3.67 22.01 -6.16
N VAL A 298 3.01 21.93 -5.02
CA VAL A 298 2.15 20.80 -4.61
C VAL A 298 0.74 21.34 -4.49
N ASP A 299 -0.16 20.85 -5.35
CA ASP A 299 -1.58 21.22 -5.39
C ASP A 299 -1.81 22.74 -5.38
N THR A 300 -0.94 23.50 -6.04
CA THR A 300 -1.01 24.96 -5.98
C THR A 300 -2.14 25.50 -6.88
N PRO A 301 -3.05 26.38 -6.41
CA PRO A 301 -4.09 26.98 -7.24
C PRO A 301 -3.55 28.08 -8.15
N HIS A 302 -2.78 27.72 -9.19
CA HIS A 302 -2.08 28.71 -10.02
C HIS A 302 -3.00 29.71 -10.73
N PHE A 303 -4.24 29.32 -11.03
CA PHE A 303 -5.28 30.15 -11.63
C PHE A 303 -6.43 30.47 -10.67
N GLY A 304 -6.21 30.30 -9.36
CA GLY A 304 -7.23 30.49 -8.34
C GLY A 304 -8.00 29.20 -8.02
N SER A 305 -9.01 29.34 -7.16
CA SER A 305 -9.92 28.28 -6.74
C SER A 305 -11.36 28.76 -6.84
N GLU A 306 -12.21 27.98 -7.49
CA GLU A 306 -13.63 28.26 -7.67
C GLU A 306 -14.38 28.22 -6.34
N LEU A 307 -13.86 27.50 -5.33
CA LEU A 307 -14.36 27.56 -3.97
C LEU A 307 -14.13 28.95 -3.34
N ALA A 308 -13.13 29.70 -3.80
CA ALA A 308 -12.78 31.04 -3.32
C ALA A 308 -13.43 32.18 -4.13
N THR A 309 -14.22 31.89 -5.17
CA THR A 309 -14.85 32.94 -6.00
C THR A 309 -15.76 33.84 -5.18
N GLU A 310 -15.47 35.14 -5.09
CA GLU A 310 -16.14 36.07 -4.17
C GLU A 310 -17.64 36.16 -4.43
N ASN A 311 -18.03 36.27 -5.71
CA ASN A 311 -19.41 36.24 -6.14
C ASN A 311 -19.78 34.83 -6.65
N PRO A 312 -20.66 34.09 -5.95
CA PRO A 312 -21.03 32.74 -6.36
C PRO A 312 -21.61 32.65 -7.78
N ASP A 313 -22.17 33.74 -8.31
CA ASP A 313 -22.70 33.76 -9.68
C ASP A 313 -21.62 33.71 -10.77
N ASP A 314 -20.38 34.05 -10.44
CA ASP A 314 -19.23 34.01 -11.34
C ASP A 314 -18.55 32.63 -11.39
N ILE A 315 -18.96 31.70 -10.53
CA ILE A 315 -18.56 30.28 -10.63
C ILE A 315 -19.10 29.72 -11.95
N SER A 316 -18.24 29.05 -12.71
CA SER A 316 -18.57 28.42 -13.99
C SER A 316 -19.85 27.58 -13.89
N GLU A 317 -20.72 27.68 -14.89
CA GLU A 317 -21.93 26.85 -14.99
C GLU A 317 -21.61 25.35 -15.08
N GLU A 318 -20.37 25.00 -15.42
CA GLU A 318 -19.84 23.65 -15.34
C GLU A 318 -19.76 23.11 -13.90
N PHE A 319 -19.75 23.98 -12.88
CA PHE A 319 -19.67 23.63 -11.46
C PHE A 319 -20.93 24.08 -10.70
N SER A 320 -22.12 23.79 -11.27
CA SER A 320 -23.39 24.31 -10.78
C SER A 320 -23.73 23.89 -9.33
N GLY A 321 -23.30 22.70 -8.92
CA GLY A 321 -23.46 22.16 -7.57
C GLY A 321 -22.53 22.83 -6.56
N LEU A 322 -21.29 23.16 -6.97
CA LEU A 322 -20.39 23.99 -6.14
C LEU A 322 -20.97 25.39 -5.96
N LYS A 323 -21.50 26.00 -7.02
CA LYS A 323 -22.19 27.30 -6.98
C LYS A 323 -23.34 27.32 -5.97
N LYS A 324 -24.12 26.23 -5.89
CA LYS A 324 -25.17 26.07 -4.87
C LYS A 324 -24.62 26.01 -3.45
N ILE A 325 -23.58 25.20 -3.20
CA ILE A 325 -22.94 25.12 -1.88
C ILE A 325 -22.38 26.48 -1.46
N VAL A 326 -21.66 27.15 -2.35
CA VAL A 326 -21.00 28.42 -2.04
C VAL A 326 -22.04 29.49 -1.66
N LYS A 327 -23.19 29.54 -2.36
CA LYS A 327 -24.32 30.39 -1.96
C LYS A 327 -24.84 30.08 -0.56
N ASP A 328 -24.94 28.81 -0.20
CA ASP A 328 -25.37 28.40 1.13
C ASP A 328 -24.35 28.75 2.21
N LEU A 329 -23.06 28.54 1.94
CA LEU A 329 -21.98 28.91 2.87
C LEU A 329 -22.00 30.42 3.14
N ASP A 330 -22.12 31.26 2.11
CA ASP A 330 -22.18 32.71 2.27
C ASP A 330 -23.43 33.15 3.04
N ALA A 331 -24.56 32.45 2.86
CA ALA A 331 -25.80 32.73 3.56
C ALA A 331 -25.89 32.12 4.98
N SER A 332 -25.07 31.12 5.31
CA SER A 332 -25.11 30.37 6.57
C SER A 332 -24.83 31.20 7.82
N LYS A 333 -24.13 32.34 7.68
CA LYS A 333 -23.90 33.31 8.77
C LYS A 333 -24.99 34.38 8.92
N THR A 334 -26.05 34.33 8.12
CA THR A 334 -27.25 35.13 8.38
C THR A 334 -28.09 34.50 9.49
N ALA A 335 -28.93 35.27 10.18
CA ALA A 335 -29.75 34.75 11.30
C ALA A 335 -30.70 33.59 10.90
N ASN A 336 -30.92 33.38 9.60
CA ASN A 336 -31.75 32.32 9.04
C ASN A 336 -30.99 31.70 7.85
N PRO A 337 -30.16 30.66 8.05
CA PRO A 337 -29.53 29.95 6.94
C PRO A 337 -30.60 29.47 5.95
N PRO A 338 -30.32 29.47 4.63
CA PRO A 338 -31.30 29.05 3.63
C PRO A 338 -31.67 27.58 3.85
N GLU A 339 -32.96 27.33 4.05
CA GLU A 339 -33.50 25.97 4.09
C GLU A 339 -34.04 25.58 2.72
N HIS A 340 -33.34 24.67 2.05
CA HIS A 340 -33.80 24.07 0.81
C HIS A 340 -34.61 22.81 1.10
N GLU A 341 -35.64 22.53 0.31
CA GLU A 341 -36.25 21.19 0.27
C GLU A 341 -35.35 20.27 -0.54
N LEU A 342 -34.43 19.61 0.17
CA LEU A 342 -33.36 18.80 -0.38
C LEU A 342 -33.86 17.45 -0.92
N VAL A 343 -34.82 16.86 -0.21
CA VAL A 343 -35.44 15.58 -0.56
C VAL A 343 -36.92 15.67 -0.26
N LYS A 344 -37.75 15.28 -1.22
CA LYS A 344 -39.15 14.91 -1.00
C LYS A 344 -39.42 13.55 -1.61
N ALA A 345 -39.71 12.58 -0.75
CA ALA A 345 -39.92 11.20 -1.14
C ALA A 345 -41.29 10.70 -0.66
N GLU A 346 -42.05 10.07 -1.56
CA GLU A 346 -43.27 9.33 -1.20
C GLU A 346 -42.87 7.92 -0.76
N LEU A 347 -43.23 7.56 0.47
CA LEU A 347 -42.90 6.27 1.06
C LEU A 347 -44.01 5.25 0.77
N ASP A 348 -43.62 4.11 0.22
CA ASP A 348 -44.47 2.94 0.07
C ASP A 348 -44.29 2.05 1.30
N ILE A 349 -44.92 2.44 2.40
CA ILE A 349 -44.96 1.62 3.59
C ILE A 349 -46.08 0.61 3.35
N ASP A 350 -45.72 -0.66 3.13
CA ASP A 350 -46.70 -1.74 3.07
C ASP A 350 -47.25 -1.97 4.49
N TRP A 351 -48.25 -1.17 4.85
CA TRP A 351 -48.85 -1.16 6.18
C TRP A 351 -49.39 -2.55 6.58
N LEU A 352 -49.64 -3.45 5.62
CA LEU A 352 -50.08 -4.82 5.89
C LEU A 352 -48.99 -5.68 6.56
N GLU A 353 -47.72 -5.49 6.21
CA GLU A 353 -46.59 -6.19 6.83
C GLU A 353 -46.26 -5.61 8.22
N TYR A 354 -46.51 -4.32 8.41
CA TYR A 354 -46.38 -3.66 9.70
C TYR A 354 -47.51 -4.04 10.67
N ILE A 355 -48.76 -4.10 10.17
CA ILE A 355 -49.92 -4.54 10.95
C ILE A 355 -49.77 -6.01 11.34
N SER A 356 -49.19 -6.88 10.50
CA SER A 356 -48.98 -8.28 10.86
C SER A 356 -47.96 -8.43 12.01
N ALA A 357 -46.86 -7.67 11.98
CA ALA A 357 -45.89 -7.64 13.08
C ALA A 357 -46.48 -7.05 14.38
N ALA A 358 -47.18 -5.92 14.29
CA ALA A 358 -47.83 -5.30 15.45
C ALA A 358 -49.00 -6.14 16.01
N THR A 359 -49.73 -6.87 15.17
CA THR A 359 -50.78 -7.80 15.64
C THR A 359 -50.22 -9.09 16.21
N GLU A 360 -49.03 -9.52 15.82
CA GLU A 360 -48.33 -10.66 16.41
C GLU A 360 -47.78 -10.30 17.80
N ASP A 361 -47.27 -9.09 17.95
CA ASP A 361 -46.78 -8.58 19.24
C ASP A 361 -47.94 -8.21 20.20
N ALA A 362 -49.03 -7.65 19.68
CA ALA A 362 -50.28 -7.47 20.42
C ALA A 362 -50.94 -8.81 20.76
N LYS A 363 -50.81 -9.86 19.94
CA LYS A 363 -51.25 -11.23 20.30
C LYS A 363 -50.43 -11.80 21.45
N ASN A 364 -49.13 -11.52 21.50
CA ASN A 364 -48.25 -11.97 22.56
C ASN A 364 -48.49 -11.20 23.86
N HIS A 365 -48.76 -9.89 23.80
CA HIS A 365 -49.13 -9.07 24.97
C HIS A 365 -50.58 -9.29 25.46
N ASN A 366 -51.57 -9.49 24.57
CA ASN A 366 -52.97 -9.77 24.98
C ASN A 366 -53.19 -11.16 25.56
N LYS A 367 -52.25 -12.10 25.37
CA LYS A 367 -52.33 -13.42 26.00
C LYS A 367 -52.25 -13.35 27.53
N TYR A 368 -51.69 -12.28 28.07
CA TYR A 368 -51.58 -12.04 29.52
C TYR A 368 -52.79 -11.31 30.12
N TYR A 369 -53.46 -10.42 29.37
CA TYR A 369 -54.58 -9.62 29.89
C TYR A 369 -55.97 -10.21 29.64
N CYS A 370 -56.16 -11.04 28.60
CA CYS A 370 -57.47 -11.61 28.27
C CYS A 370 -57.91 -12.81 29.12
N LYS A 371 -57.09 -13.26 30.08
CA LYS A 371 -57.44 -14.41 30.95
C LYS A 371 -58.36 -14.04 32.12
N ASN A 372 -58.52 -12.75 32.44
CA ASN A 372 -59.24 -12.29 33.64
C ASN A 372 -60.49 -11.42 33.39
N PHE A 373 -60.92 -11.21 32.14
CA PHE A 373 -62.15 -10.47 31.85
C PHE A 373 -63.18 -11.33 31.11
N SER A 374 -63.99 -12.08 31.86
CA SER A 374 -65.25 -12.66 31.38
C SER A 374 -66.40 -11.97 32.07
N ILE A 375 -67.02 -11.00 31.39
CA ILE A 375 -68.34 -10.50 31.74
C ILE A 375 -69.18 -10.44 30.46
N ASN A 376 -70.19 -11.30 30.41
CA ASN A 376 -71.40 -11.25 29.58
C ASN A 376 -71.24 -10.89 28.09
N GLY A 377 -70.90 -11.90 27.27
CA GLY A 377 -71.61 -12.14 26.01
C GLY A 377 -71.29 -11.29 24.78
N ILE A 378 -70.34 -10.35 24.83
CA ILE A 378 -69.81 -9.69 23.62
C ILE A 378 -68.29 -9.72 23.67
N ASN A 379 -67.69 -10.33 22.65
CA ASN A 379 -66.24 -10.50 22.54
C ASN A 379 -65.60 -9.15 22.14
N ALA A 380 -65.28 -8.30 23.12
CA ALA A 380 -64.72 -6.96 22.92
C ALA A 380 -63.37 -6.96 22.16
N CYS A 381 -62.66 -8.09 22.12
CA CYS A 381 -61.44 -8.27 21.35
C CYS A 381 -61.64 -8.22 19.82
N ASN A 382 -62.84 -8.55 19.32
CA ASN A 382 -63.13 -8.50 17.88
C ASN A 382 -63.56 -7.11 17.41
N VAL A 383 -64.00 -6.22 18.30
CA VAL A 383 -64.51 -4.89 17.94
C VAL A 383 -63.37 -3.85 17.90
N LEU A 384 -62.38 -3.93 18.79
CA LEU A 384 -61.19 -3.06 18.75
C LEU A 384 -60.29 -3.33 17.53
N GLY A 385 -60.18 -4.60 17.09
CA GLY A 385 -59.47 -4.95 15.86
C GLY A 385 -60.16 -4.47 14.58
N TRP A 386 -61.47 -4.21 14.62
CA TRP A 386 -62.25 -3.73 13.47
C TRP A 386 -62.24 -2.19 13.35
N PHE A 387 -62.24 -1.46 14.47
CA PHE A 387 -62.12 0.00 14.46
C PHE A 387 -60.70 0.48 14.13
N GLY A 388 -59.65 -0.24 14.55
CA GLY A 388 -58.27 0.08 14.16
C GLY A 388 -58.01 -0.04 12.65
N GLY A 389 -58.62 -1.04 12.00
CA GLY A 389 -58.47 -1.25 10.55
C GLY A 389 -59.21 -0.22 9.66
N THR A 390 -60.19 0.50 10.21
CA THR A 390 -61.03 1.44 9.42
C THR A 390 -60.52 2.89 9.50
N PHE A 391 -59.80 3.26 10.57
CA PHE A 391 -59.15 4.58 10.67
C PHE A 391 -57.85 4.69 9.85
N ILE A 392 -57.18 3.58 9.59
CA ILE A 392 -55.90 3.54 8.85
C ILE A 392 -56.10 3.58 7.33
N TYR A 393 -57.31 3.28 6.85
CA TYR A 393 -57.70 3.42 5.42
C TYR A 393 -57.88 4.88 4.95
N LEU A 394 -57.66 5.88 5.82
CA LEU A 394 -57.83 7.31 5.53
C LEU A 394 -56.51 8.07 5.34
N PHE A 395 -55.35 7.41 5.52
CA PHE A 395 -54.04 8.00 5.24
C PHE A 395 -53.53 7.43 3.92
N ASP A 396 -53.72 8.18 2.84
CA ASP A 396 -53.43 7.70 1.48
C ASP A 396 -51.91 7.68 1.20
N LYS A 397 -51.10 8.52 1.89
CA LYS A 397 -49.67 8.70 1.57
C LYS A 397 -48.82 9.09 2.79
N SER A 398 -47.57 8.61 2.82
CA SER A 398 -46.53 9.04 3.76
C SER A 398 -45.40 9.71 3.01
N TYR A 399 -44.87 10.82 3.54
CA TYR A 399 -43.78 11.57 2.92
C TYR A 399 -42.59 11.70 3.86
N LEU A 400 -41.40 11.49 3.32
CA LEU A 400 -40.14 11.94 3.92
C LEU A 400 -39.74 13.25 3.26
N THR A 401 -39.55 14.29 4.06
CA THR A 401 -39.01 15.58 3.61
C THR A 401 -37.72 15.88 4.36
N ILE A 402 -36.62 16.10 3.65
CA ILE A 402 -35.35 16.56 4.24
C ILE A 402 -35.15 18.00 3.84
N LYS A 403 -34.90 18.86 4.83
CA LYS A 403 -34.60 20.28 4.64
C LYS A 403 -33.25 20.66 5.23
N GLY A 404 -32.60 21.66 4.64
CA GLY A 404 -31.32 22.19 5.13
C GLY A 404 -30.50 22.84 4.01
N PRO A 405 -29.27 23.26 4.29
CA PRO A 405 -28.30 23.69 3.28
C PRO A 405 -27.76 22.49 2.49
N TYR A 406 -27.14 22.69 1.33
CA TYR A 406 -26.57 21.59 0.54
C TYR A 406 -25.47 20.79 1.28
N ILE A 407 -24.69 21.44 2.14
CA ILE A 407 -23.77 20.80 3.11
C ILE A 407 -23.98 21.48 4.46
N GLY A 408 -24.25 20.70 5.51
CA GLY A 408 -24.43 21.21 6.87
C GLY A 408 -25.49 20.42 7.63
N LYS A 409 -26.24 21.12 8.47
CA LYS A 409 -27.28 20.54 9.32
C LYS A 409 -28.57 20.25 8.55
N TYR A 410 -29.01 18.99 8.56
CA TYR A 410 -30.26 18.56 7.94
C TYR A 410 -31.36 18.33 8.98
N VAL A 411 -32.59 18.59 8.56
CA VAL A 411 -33.82 18.34 9.31
C VAL A 411 -34.69 17.41 8.47
N ALA A 412 -34.81 16.16 8.89
CA ALA A 412 -35.64 15.15 8.26
C ALA A 412 -36.99 15.06 8.98
N THR A 413 -38.08 15.24 8.25
CA THR A 413 -39.45 15.17 8.77
C THR A 413 -40.22 14.09 8.04
N VAL A 414 -40.87 13.21 8.81
CA VAL A 414 -41.81 12.21 8.29
C VAL A 414 -43.23 12.70 8.58
N SER A 415 -44.02 12.88 7.54
CA SER A 415 -45.41 13.36 7.63
C SER A 415 -46.39 12.39 6.97
N LEU A 416 -47.56 12.21 7.59
CA LEU A 416 -48.67 11.43 7.06
C LEU A 416 -49.68 12.38 6.40
N GLU A 417 -50.07 12.12 5.15
CA GLU A 417 -51.10 12.90 4.46
C GLU A 417 -52.47 12.23 4.66
N GLY A 418 -53.36 12.89 5.40
CA GLY A 418 -54.73 12.48 5.68
C GLY A 418 -55.67 13.70 5.79
N PRO A 419 -56.99 13.51 5.94
CA PRO A 419 -57.98 14.59 5.92
C PRO A 419 -57.90 15.59 7.11
N HIS A 420 -57.02 15.33 8.07
CA HIS A 420 -56.59 16.27 9.10
C HIS A 420 -55.05 16.31 9.10
N ASP A 421 -54.47 17.51 8.97
CA ASP A 421 -53.03 17.71 9.15
C ASP A 421 -52.60 17.09 10.48
N ASP A 422 -51.67 16.13 10.44
CA ASP A 422 -51.17 15.48 11.66
C ASP A 422 -50.25 16.48 12.41
N PRO A 423 -50.62 16.93 13.62
CA PRO A 423 -49.77 17.79 14.42
C PRO A 423 -48.50 17.10 14.95
N ASN A 424 -48.34 15.78 14.74
CA ASN A 424 -47.24 14.97 15.29
C ASN A 424 -46.21 14.52 14.24
N ALA A 425 -45.91 15.36 13.23
CA ALA A 425 -44.81 15.08 12.30
C ALA A 425 -43.51 14.83 13.09
N LYS A 426 -42.89 13.66 12.89
CA LYS A 426 -41.66 13.29 13.61
C LYS A 426 -40.49 13.92 12.88
N THR A 427 -39.72 14.73 13.61
CA THR A 427 -38.54 15.44 13.08
C THR A 427 -37.26 14.87 13.69
N ILE A 428 -36.27 14.62 12.85
CA ILE A 428 -34.93 14.15 13.22
C ILE A 428 -33.92 15.17 12.69
N VAL A 429 -32.95 15.51 13.52
CA VAL A 429 -31.88 16.46 13.19
C VAL A 429 -30.59 15.68 12.94
N ILE A 430 -29.91 15.97 11.82
CA ILE A 430 -28.64 15.36 11.42
C ILE A 430 -27.64 16.51 11.25
N ASP A 431 -26.74 16.70 12.21
CA ASP A 431 -25.82 17.85 12.28
C ASP A 431 -24.34 17.48 12.05
N LYS A 432 -24.03 16.22 11.71
CA LYS A 432 -22.64 15.76 11.53
C LYS A 432 -21.84 16.42 10.42
N LEU A 433 -22.49 17.06 9.45
CA LEU A 433 -21.81 17.84 8.42
C LEU A 433 -21.71 19.34 8.76
N GLU A 434 -22.25 19.78 9.90
CA GLU A 434 -22.15 21.17 10.36
C GLU A 434 -20.69 21.60 10.55
N PRO A 435 -19.79 20.82 11.21
CA PRO A 435 -18.38 21.18 11.30
C PRO A 435 -17.68 21.26 9.94
N VAL A 436 -18.04 20.37 9.00
CA VAL A 436 -17.48 20.38 7.64
C VAL A 436 -17.91 21.64 6.88
N ALA A 437 -19.17 22.07 7.03
CA ALA A 437 -19.66 23.31 6.45
C ALA A 437 -18.94 24.53 7.05
N GLU A 438 -18.70 24.53 8.36
CA GLU A 438 -17.92 25.58 9.03
C GLU A 438 -16.47 25.63 8.51
N ASP A 439 -15.79 24.50 8.40
CA ASP A 439 -14.42 24.41 7.88
C ASP A 439 -14.34 24.90 6.42
N LEU A 440 -15.30 24.52 5.58
CA LEU A 440 -15.40 25.01 4.20
C LEU A 440 -15.67 26.51 4.15
N TYR A 441 -16.54 27.03 5.02
CA TYR A 441 -16.79 28.46 5.15
C TYR A 441 -15.51 29.22 5.50
N TYR A 442 -14.78 28.78 6.52
CA TYR A 442 -13.54 29.45 6.96
C TYR A 442 -12.46 29.34 5.90
N SER A 443 -12.31 28.18 5.26
CA SER A 443 -11.37 27.97 4.16
C SER A 443 -11.66 28.90 2.97
N ARG A 444 -12.94 29.03 2.59
CA ARG A 444 -13.40 29.97 1.57
C ARG A 444 -13.11 31.41 1.96
N HIS A 445 -13.55 31.83 3.16
CA HIS A 445 -13.45 33.22 3.59
C HIS A 445 -12.00 33.70 3.69
N ASN A 446 -11.13 32.88 4.28
CA ASN A 446 -9.71 33.16 4.36
C ASN A 446 -9.01 33.06 3.00
N GLY A 447 -9.61 32.31 2.06
CA GLY A 447 -9.11 32.09 0.72
C GLY A 447 -9.65 33.06 -0.33
N LEU A 448 -10.48 34.05 0.00
CA LEU A 448 -11.14 34.93 -1.00
C LEU A 448 -10.16 35.62 -1.97
N HIS A 449 -8.91 35.90 -1.57
CA HIS A 449 -7.90 36.43 -2.49
C HIS A 449 -7.44 35.43 -3.56
N LEU A 450 -7.83 34.16 -3.44
CA LEU A 450 -7.63 33.09 -4.42
C LEU A 450 -8.77 33.00 -5.44
N ASP A 451 -9.73 33.94 -5.42
CA ASP A 451 -10.73 34.07 -6.48
C ASP A 451 -10.04 34.11 -7.87
N PRO A 452 -10.41 33.24 -8.82
CA PRO A 452 -9.88 33.27 -10.19
C PRO A 452 -10.00 34.64 -10.88
N GLY A 453 -11.03 35.43 -10.56
CA GLY A 453 -11.23 36.81 -11.03
C GLY A 453 -10.70 37.88 -10.07
N GLY A 454 -10.10 37.48 -8.96
CA GLY A 454 -9.56 38.38 -7.95
C GLY A 454 -8.26 39.05 -8.39
N THR A 455 -8.06 40.31 -7.98
CA THR A 455 -6.88 41.11 -8.35
C THR A 455 -5.54 40.43 -8.06
N PHE A 456 -5.45 39.62 -6.99
CA PHE A 456 -4.22 38.90 -6.67
C PHE A 456 -3.88 37.83 -7.72
N VAL A 457 -4.84 36.96 -8.05
CA VAL A 457 -4.67 35.90 -9.05
C VAL A 457 -4.50 36.48 -10.45
N GLU A 458 -5.25 37.53 -10.79
CA GLU A 458 -5.09 38.25 -12.06
C GLU A 458 -3.69 38.84 -12.20
N ASN A 459 -3.17 39.51 -11.17
CA ASN A 459 -1.83 40.10 -11.18
C ASN A 459 -0.72 39.04 -11.35
N LEU A 460 -0.90 37.86 -10.76
CA LEU A 460 0.02 36.73 -10.93
C LEU A 460 -0.02 36.12 -12.33
N ASN A 461 -1.15 36.24 -13.01
CA ASN A 461 -1.42 35.63 -14.32
C ASN A 461 -1.46 36.64 -15.48
N MET A 462 -1.09 37.90 -15.21
CA MET A 462 -1.07 38.96 -16.20
C MET A 462 0.15 38.83 -17.13
N VAL A 463 -0.10 38.81 -18.44
CA VAL A 463 0.94 38.89 -19.48
C VAL A 463 1.62 40.26 -19.39
N MET A 464 2.89 40.29 -19.02
CA MET A 464 3.67 41.52 -18.93
C MET A 464 4.61 41.65 -20.12
N ASN A 465 4.49 42.75 -20.87
CA ASN A 465 5.35 43.04 -22.04
C ASN A 465 5.36 41.91 -23.09
N GLY A 466 4.21 41.27 -23.31
CA GLY A 466 4.07 40.16 -24.26
C GLY A 466 4.73 38.86 -23.83
N LYS A 467 5.26 38.77 -22.59
CA LYS A 467 5.80 37.53 -22.03
C LYS A 467 4.71 36.77 -21.26
N PRO A 468 4.71 35.41 -21.33
CA PRO A 468 3.80 34.60 -20.54
C PRO A 468 3.99 34.91 -19.04
N PRO A 469 2.93 34.77 -18.21
CA PRO A 469 2.96 35.07 -16.78
C PRO A 469 3.69 33.96 -15.98
N TYR A 470 4.92 33.68 -16.38
CA TYR A 470 5.77 32.65 -15.80
C TYR A 470 6.83 33.30 -14.89
N PRO A 471 7.15 32.72 -13.72
CA PRO A 471 8.08 33.33 -12.78
C PRO A 471 9.48 33.53 -13.37
N GLU A 472 9.99 34.75 -13.24
CA GLU A 472 11.35 35.15 -13.59
C GLU A 472 12.08 35.58 -12.32
N LYS A 473 13.34 35.15 -12.16
CA LYS A 473 14.25 35.63 -11.13
C LYS A 473 14.61 37.10 -11.38
N PRO A 474 15.11 37.82 -10.36
CA PRO A 474 15.55 39.22 -10.51
C PRO A 474 16.60 39.45 -11.61
N ASN A 475 17.47 38.47 -11.87
CA ASN A 475 18.46 38.52 -12.96
C ASN A 475 17.85 38.28 -14.37
N GLY A 476 16.54 38.03 -14.47
CA GLY A 476 15.82 37.78 -15.73
C GLY A 476 15.76 36.31 -16.17
N GLU A 477 16.38 35.38 -15.44
CA GLU A 477 16.27 33.95 -15.72
C GLU A 477 14.89 33.41 -15.37
N LEU A 478 14.37 32.46 -16.15
CA LEU A 478 13.13 31.77 -15.82
C LEU A 478 13.38 30.78 -14.67
N VAL A 479 12.41 30.69 -13.76
CA VAL A 479 12.47 29.73 -12.64
C VAL A 479 12.16 28.33 -13.14
N ASN A 480 12.99 27.33 -12.79
CA ASN A 480 12.66 25.94 -13.09
C ASN A 480 11.51 25.49 -12.17
N MET A 481 10.31 25.28 -12.72
CA MET A 481 9.11 24.94 -11.96
C MET A 481 8.54 23.60 -12.40
N LEU A 482 8.14 22.79 -11.41
CA LEU A 482 7.49 21.50 -11.58
C LEU A 482 6.22 21.43 -10.72
N PRO A 483 5.03 21.46 -11.33
CA PRO A 483 3.78 21.25 -10.61
C PRO A 483 3.51 19.77 -10.34
N LEU A 484 3.28 19.43 -9.08
CA LEU A 484 2.69 18.20 -8.59
C LEU A 484 1.22 18.45 -8.29
N TYR A 485 0.35 17.56 -8.74
CA TYR A 485 -1.08 17.73 -8.59
C TYR A 485 -1.79 16.44 -8.13
N SER A 486 -2.77 16.63 -7.27
CA SER A 486 -3.67 15.62 -6.76
C SER A 486 -4.74 15.30 -7.81
N PRO A 487 -5.04 14.01 -8.03
CA PRO A 487 -6.02 13.60 -9.03
C PRO A 487 -7.46 13.81 -8.56
N LYS A 488 -8.42 13.27 -9.33
CA LYS A 488 -9.84 13.24 -8.98
C LYS A 488 -10.05 12.68 -7.57
N SER A 489 -10.89 13.35 -6.79
CA SER A 489 -11.16 13.09 -5.37
C SER A 489 -12.60 12.58 -5.14
N THR A 490 -13.13 11.80 -6.08
CA THR A 490 -14.54 11.39 -6.08
C THR A 490 -14.90 10.50 -4.88
N GLN A 491 -13.93 9.84 -4.25
CA GLN A 491 -14.17 8.96 -3.11
C GLN A 491 -14.45 9.74 -1.82
N VAL A 492 -14.01 11.00 -1.73
CA VAL A 492 -14.26 11.88 -0.56
C VAL A 492 -15.74 12.01 -0.29
N LEU A 493 -16.52 12.26 -1.33
CA LEU A 493 -17.95 12.45 -1.18
C LEU A 493 -18.66 11.15 -0.77
N SER A 494 -18.24 10.02 -1.33
CA SER A 494 -18.77 8.71 -0.91
C SER A 494 -18.46 8.40 0.55
N SER A 495 -17.27 8.79 1.03
CA SER A 495 -16.84 8.59 2.42
C SER A 495 -17.60 9.50 3.39
N LEU A 496 -17.80 10.77 3.02
CA LEU A 496 -18.62 11.72 3.78
C LEU A 496 -20.06 11.22 3.92
N LEU A 497 -20.67 10.76 2.83
CA LEU A 497 -22.06 10.30 2.84
C LEU A 497 -22.22 8.94 3.53
N GLY A 498 -21.24 8.04 3.42
CA GLY A 498 -21.19 6.81 4.19
C GLY A 498 -21.20 7.08 5.69
N SER A 499 -20.48 8.10 6.13
CA SER A 499 -20.42 8.52 7.54
C SER A 499 -21.74 9.13 8.02
N VAL A 500 -22.41 9.92 7.16
CA VAL A 500 -23.77 10.42 7.43
C VAL A 500 -24.76 9.27 7.55
N SER A 501 -24.71 8.28 6.65
CA SER A 501 -25.56 7.08 6.69
C SER A 501 -25.37 6.31 7.99
N TYR A 502 -24.11 6.04 8.37
CA TYR A 502 -23.77 5.34 9.61
C TYR A 502 -24.26 6.08 10.86
N THR A 503 -24.14 7.41 10.87
CA THR A 503 -24.62 8.22 12.00
C THR A 503 -26.15 8.24 12.06
N ALA A 504 -26.81 8.35 10.91
CA ALA A 504 -28.27 8.26 10.83
C ALA A 504 -28.75 6.92 11.39
N GLU A 505 -28.08 5.80 11.09
CA GLU A 505 -28.38 4.49 11.68
C GLU A 505 -28.18 4.46 13.20
N LYS A 506 -27.09 5.03 13.73
CA LYS A 506 -26.83 5.07 15.19
C LYS A 506 -27.83 5.92 15.98
N LEU A 507 -28.22 7.08 15.45
CA LEU A 507 -29.26 7.92 16.07
C LEU A 507 -30.59 7.18 16.22
N CYS A 508 -30.81 6.10 15.46
CA CYS A 508 -32.01 5.27 15.53
C CYS A 508 -31.93 4.18 16.61
N GLU A 509 -30.74 3.80 17.07
CA GLU A 509 -30.57 2.79 18.14
C GLU A 509 -30.87 3.37 19.52
N ASP A 510 -30.67 4.68 19.72
CA ASP A 510 -30.90 5.37 21.00
C ASP A 510 -32.40 5.70 21.28
N TYR A 511 -33.28 5.54 20.29
CA TYR A 511 -34.73 5.73 20.46
C TYR A 511 -35.45 4.36 20.57
N ASP A 512 -35.56 3.85 21.80
CA ASP A 512 -36.38 2.67 22.11
C ASP A 512 -37.87 2.89 21.70
N ASP A 513 -38.42 1.89 21.00
CA ASP A 513 -39.84 1.63 20.67
C ASP A 513 -40.59 2.39 19.53
N ASP A 514 -40.06 3.44 18.88
CA ASP A 514 -40.76 4.11 17.73
C ASP A 514 -39.92 4.12 16.43
N ALA A 515 -39.51 2.92 16.00
CA ALA A 515 -38.45 2.65 15.02
C ALA A 515 -38.80 2.83 13.51
N SER A 516 -40.04 3.16 13.14
CA SER A 516 -40.49 3.08 11.74
C SER A 516 -39.95 4.21 10.83
N GLY A 517 -39.96 5.47 11.29
CA GLY A 517 -39.44 6.61 10.50
C GLY A 517 -37.91 6.67 10.42
N CYS A 518 -37.26 6.14 11.44
CA CYS A 518 -35.81 6.11 11.63
C CYS A 518 -35.12 5.13 10.66
N PHE A 519 -35.64 3.90 10.57
CA PHE A 519 -35.18 2.89 9.61
C PHE A 519 -35.23 3.38 8.16
N VAL A 520 -36.26 4.15 7.80
CA VAL A 520 -36.44 4.69 6.43
C VAL A 520 -35.37 5.73 6.08
N ILE A 521 -34.94 6.56 7.03
CA ILE A 521 -33.91 7.59 6.80
C ILE A 521 -32.53 6.96 6.65
N GLY A 522 -32.16 6.03 7.54
CA GLY A 522 -30.90 5.27 7.42
C GLY A 522 -30.83 4.51 6.10
N LYS A 523 -31.92 3.83 5.72
CA LYS A 523 -32.01 3.14 4.42
C LYS A 523 -31.92 4.09 3.23
N TYR A 524 -32.54 5.27 3.28
CA TYR A 524 -32.44 6.28 2.21
C TYR A 524 -31.00 6.73 2.00
N PHE A 525 -30.28 7.11 3.07
CA PHE A 525 -28.88 7.54 2.95
C PHE A 525 -27.97 6.39 2.50
N ASN A 526 -28.21 5.17 2.96
CA ASN A 526 -27.47 4.00 2.51
C ASN A 526 -27.70 3.72 1.02
N ASP A 527 -28.96 3.80 0.55
CA ASP A 527 -29.29 3.65 -0.87
C ASP A 527 -28.67 4.77 -1.73
N VAL A 528 -28.59 6.00 -1.21
CA VAL A 528 -27.88 7.14 -1.84
C VAL A 528 -26.37 6.87 -1.93
N VAL A 529 -25.74 6.39 -0.86
CA VAL A 529 -24.31 6.03 -0.83
C VAL A 529 -24.02 4.91 -1.82
N VAL A 530 -24.85 3.86 -1.82
CA VAL A 530 -24.74 2.74 -2.76
C VAL A 530 -24.88 3.24 -4.20
N LYS A 531 -25.77 4.20 -4.46
CA LYS A 531 -25.94 4.83 -5.79
C LYS A 531 -24.74 5.67 -6.22
N MET A 532 -24.05 6.37 -5.32
CA MET A 532 -22.81 7.11 -5.66
C MET A 532 -21.61 6.20 -5.86
N SER A 533 -21.66 5.01 -5.25
CA SER A 533 -20.61 4.00 -5.38
C SER A 533 -20.73 3.15 -6.66
N LYS A 534 -21.86 3.20 -7.38
CA LYS A 534 -22.14 2.37 -8.56
C LYS A 534 -22.59 3.23 -9.74
N GLU A 535 -21.81 3.24 -10.81
CA GLU A 535 -22.10 4.00 -12.05
C GLU A 535 -23.28 3.45 -12.89
N ASP A 536 -24.00 2.39 -12.50
CA ASP A 536 -25.10 1.86 -13.33
C ASP A 536 -26.31 1.28 -12.55
N ASP A 537 -27.48 1.60 -13.12
CA ASP A 537 -28.87 1.12 -12.98
C ASP A 537 -29.52 0.98 -11.58
N PHE A 538 -30.57 1.79 -11.39
CA PHE A 538 -31.45 1.83 -10.22
C PHE A 538 -32.70 0.95 -10.46
N ASP A 539 -32.77 -0.23 -9.85
CA ASP A 539 -34.03 -1.00 -9.79
C ASP A 539 -34.86 -0.56 -8.57
N VAL A 540 -35.73 0.43 -8.80
CA VAL A 540 -36.65 1.02 -7.81
C VAL A 540 -37.57 -0.01 -7.16
N ASN A 541 -37.74 -1.17 -7.78
CA ASN A 541 -38.78 -2.13 -7.41
C ASN A 541 -38.48 -2.93 -6.13
N LYS A 542 -37.36 -2.68 -5.44
CA LYS A 542 -37.03 -3.25 -4.12
C LYS A 542 -37.00 -2.23 -2.97
N ALA A 543 -37.21 -0.95 -3.24
CA ALA A 543 -37.25 0.08 -2.22
C ALA A 543 -38.70 0.49 -1.90
N SER A 544 -39.00 0.69 -0.62
CA SER A 544 -40.25 1.23 -0.08
C SER A 544 -40.42 2.74 -0.37
N ILE A 545 -39.95 3.22 -1.53
CA ILE A 545 -39.94 4.62 -1.93
C ILE A 545 -40.43 4.72 -3.39
N LYS A 546 -41.63 5.28 -3.59
CA LYS A 546 -42.33 5.32 -4.88
C LYS A 546 -41.82 6.40 -5.83
N THR A 547 -41.45 7.56 -5.29
CA THR A 547 -41.00 8.72 -6.08
C THR A 547 -40.07 9.57 -5.23
N VAL A 548 -38.91 9.97 -5.78
CA VAL A 548 -37.94 10.86 -5.12
C VAL A 548 -37.69 12.08 -5.99
N ASN A 549 -38.04 13.27 -5.50
CA ASN A 549 -37.45 14.51 -5.99
C ASN A 549 -36.33 14.90 -5.03
N SER A 550 -35.07 14.69 -5.42
CA SER A 550 -33.91 15.00 -4.58
C SER A 550 -33.01 16.02 -5.28
N GLU A 551 -33.15 17.28 -4.87
CA GLU A 551 -32.25 18.36 -5.26
C GLU A 551 -30.87 18.21 -4.61
N LEU A 552 -30.80 17.60 -3.43
CA LEU A 552 -29.55 17.22 -2.80
C LEU A 552 -28.78 16.23 -3.67
N TRP A 553 -29.43 15.16 -4.13
CA TRP A 553 -28.82 14.16 -5.01
C TRP A 553 -28.21 14.78 -6.27
N LYS A 554 -29.02 15.57 -7.00
CA LYS A 554 -28.54 16.22 -8.23
C LYS A 554 -27.33 17.10 -7.97
N SER A 555 -27.35 17.83 -6.86
CA SER A 555 -26.27 18.75 -6.52
C SER A 555 -25.00 17.98 -6.10
N LEU A 556 -25.13 16.92 -5.30
CA LEU A 556 -24.01 16.07 -4.86
C LEU A 556 -23.38 15.29 -6.02
N VAL A 557 -24.18 14.74 -6.95
CA VAL A 557 -23.65 14.10 -8.16
C VAL A 557 -22.95 15.12 -9.05
N ASP A 558 -23.55 16.30 -9.24
CA ASP A 558 -22.90 17.36 -10.01
C ASP A 558 -21.55 17.74 -9.40
N ILE A 559 -21.46 17.87 -8.07
CA ILE A 559 -20.19 18.11 -7.36
C ILE A 559 -19.22 16.93 -7.55
N GLN A 560 -19.69 15.69 -7.45
CA GLN A 560 -18.86 14.50 -7.64
C GLN A 560 -18.24 14.48 -9.04
N ASP A 561 -19.05 14.65 -10.08
CA ASP A 561 -18.65 14.46 -11.47
C ASP A 561 -17.88 15.66 -12.02
N THR A 562 -18.25 16.88 -11.60
CA THR A 562 -17.67 18.11 -12.14
C THR A 562 -16.55 18.64 -11.27
N TRP A 563 -16.77 18.83 -9.96
CA TRP A 563 -15.77 19.41 -9.06
C TRP A 563 -14.74 18.38 -8.64
N PHE A 564 -15.14 17.34 -7.90
CA PHE A 564 -14.22 16.28 -7.45
C PHE A 564 -13.72 15.42 -8.62
N GLY A 565 -14.50 15.32 -9.71
CA GLY A 565 -14.12 14.63 -10.93
C GLY A 565 -13.07 15.39 -11.77
N LYS A 566 -12.74 16.63 -11.41
CA LYS A 566 -11.77 17.49 -12.10
C LYS A 566 -10.85 18.22 -11.13
N GLY A 567 -10.69 17.75 -9.89
CA GLY A 567 -9.88 18.40 -8.85
C GLY A 567 -9.80 17.63 -7.54
N ASP A 568 -9.17 18.25 -6.54
CA ASP A 568 -8.76 17.64 -5.25
C ASP A 568 -9.56 18.19 -4.05
N ALA A 569 -10.82 18.53 -4.28
CA ALA A 569 -11.79 19.15 -3.39
C ALA A 569 -11.62 20.65 -3.10
N LEU A 570 -10.41 21.19 -3.23
CA LEU A 570 -10.15 22.63 -3.05
C LEU A 570 -9.80 23.34 -4.35
N VAL A 571 -9.17 22.64 -5.29
CA VAL A 571 -8.62 23.25 -6.50
C VAL A 571 -8.83 22.36 -7.72
N THR A 572 -9.17 22.96 -8.85
CA THR A 572 -9.25 22.24 -10.13
C THR A 572 -7.89 21.73 -10.58
N GLU A 573 -7.87 20.54 -11.17
CA GLU A 573 -6.69 19.93 -11.79
C GLU A 573 -6.05 20.88 -12.83
N PHE A 574 -6.89 21.64 -13.55
CA PHE A 574 -6.43 22.68 -14.48
C PHE A 574 -5.58 23.75 -13.79
N SER A 575 -6.07 24.29 -12.67
CA SER A 575 -5.36 25.29 -11.87
C SER A 575 -4.08 24.72 -11.25
N GLN A 576 -4.09 23.46 -10.81
CA GLN A 576 -2.91 22.79 -10.24
C GLN A 576 -1.80 22.55 -11.27
N LYS A 577 -2.15 22.18 -12.51
CA LYS A 577 -1.17 21.91 -13.58
C LYS A 577 -0.39 23.13 -14.04
N PHE A 578 -0.90 24.35 -13.80
CA PHE A 578 -0.33 25.60 -14.32
C PHE A 578 -0.16 25.63 -15.85
N VAL A 579 -0.96 24.87 -16.60
CA VAL A 579 -0.91 24.82 -18.06
C VAL A 579 -2.08 25.60 -18.64
N ASP A 580 -1.77 26.69 -19.34
CA ASP A 580 -2.74 27.48 -20.10
C ASP A 580 -2.13 27.89 -21.45
N PRO A 581 -2.39 27.12 -22.52
CA PRO A 581 -1.87 27.42 -23.85
C PRO A 581 -2.26 28.80 -24.37
N SER A 582 -3.40 29.34 -23.94
CA SER A 582 -3.89 30.66 -24.38
C SER A 582 -3.02 31.80 -23.84
N LYS A 583 -2.41 31.61 -22.66
CA LYS A 583 -1.46 32.53 -22.02
C LYS A 583 0.00 32.19 -22.34
N GLY A 584 0.23 31.21 -23.22
CA GLY A 584 1.57 30.72 -23.56
C GLY A 584 2.22 29.85 -22.49
N LEU A 585 1.50 29.46 -21.43
CA LEU A 585 1.98 28.60 -20.36
C LEU A 585 1.92 27.13 -20.77
N SER A 586 3.02 26.62 -21.33
CA SER A 586 3.18 25.18 -21.56
C SER A 586 4.67 24.82 -21.60
N PRO A 587 5.03 23.56 -21.29
CA PRO A 587 6.39 23.04 -21.44
C PRO A 587 6.96 23.23 -22.86
N LYS A 588 6.08 23.22 -23.87
CA LYS A 588 6.43 23.50 -25.27
C LYS A 588 6.93 24.94 -25.48
N ASN A 589 6.36 25.91 -24.77
CA ASN A 589 6.65 27.33 -24.97
C ASN A 589 7.70 27.87 -23.98
N ILE A 590 7.89 27.19 -22.85
CA ILE A 590 8.72 27.66 -21.74
C ILE A 590 9.64 26.50 -21.33
N PRO A 591 10.91 26.49 -21.76
CA PRO A 591 11.83 25.39 -21.46
C PRO A 591 12.08 25.15 -19.97
N ALA A 592 11.92 26.18 -19.13
CA ALA A 592 12.04 26.07 -17.68
C ALA A 592 10.80 25.48 -17.01
N PHE A 593 9.69 25.33 -17.75
CA PHE A 593 8.46 24.73 -17.27
C PHE A 593 8.50 23.22 -17.53
N THR A 594 8.65 22.44 -16.45
CA THR A 594 8.62 20.98 -16.54
C THR A 594 7.18 20.48 -16.67
N ASP A 595 6.97 19.36 -17.38
CA ASP A 595 5.66 18.73 -17.47
C ASP A 595 5.08 18.46 -16.07
N PRO A 596 3.83 18.90 -15.79
CA PRO A 596 3.17 18.62 -14.52
C PRO A 596 3.06 17.13 -14.27
N ARG A 597 3.21 16.72 -13.01
CA ARG A 597 3.16 15.31 -12.61
C ARG A 597 2.03 15.10 -11.63
N ARG A 598 1.32 13.99 -11.82
CA ARG A 598 0.36 13.51 -10.83
C ARG A 598 1.15 12.86 -9.70
N PHE A 599 0.63 12.93 -8.48
CA PHE A 599 1.08 12.03 -7.42
C PHE A 599 0.73 10.57 -7.74
N VAL A 600 1.69 9.67 -7.54
CA VAL A 600 1.57 8.24 -7.88
C VAL A 600 1.96 7.37 -6.68
N PHE A 601 2.98 7.77 -5.93
CA PHE A 601 3.57 6.97 -4.88
C PHE A 601 3.10 7.43 -3.50
N HIS A 602 2.04 6.75 -3.04
CA HIS A 602 1.52 6.86 -1.69
C HIS A 602 2.37 6.01 -0.78
N ASP A 603 2.85 6.57 0.33
CA ASP A 603 3.62 5.97 1.42
C ASP A 603 3.71 4.42 1.36
N ALA A 604 4.54 3.91 0.44
CA ALA A 604 4.77 2.52 0.02
C ALA A 604 3.65 1.43 0.06
N MET A 605 2.37 1.72 0.37
CA MET A 605 1.44 0.65 0.82
C MET A 605 0.00 0.67 0.27
N ALA A 606 -0.49 1.72 -0.42
CA ALA A 606 -1.86 1.74 -0.99
C ALA A 606 -2.01 2.71 -2.18
N PRO A 607 -1.75 2.28 -3.43
CA PRO A 607 -1.83 3.15 -4.62
C PRO A 607 -3.25 3.52 -5.10
N TRP A 608 -4.30 3.14 -4.37
CA TRP A 608 -5.71 3.31 -4.76
C TRP A 608 -6.50 4.33 -3.90
N GLU A 609 -5.87 4.89 -2.87
CA GLU A 609 -6.50 5.92 -2.04
C GLU A 609 -6.41 7.28 -2.74
N ASP A 610 -7.41 8.14 -2.57
CA ASP A 610 -7.36 9.48 -3.15
C ASP A 610 -6.36 10.34 -2.36
N ILE A 611 -5.48 11.06 -3.07
CA ILE A 611 -4.62 12.08 -2.45
C ILE A 611 -5.42 13.36 -2.42
N LEU A 612 -5.57 13.92 -1.23
CA LEU A 612 -6.25 15.18 -1.05
C LEU A 612 -5.27 16.33 -0.97
N HIS A 613 -5.79 17.49 -1.33
CA HIS A 613 -5.09 18.76 -1.24
C HIS A 613 -4.36 18.94 0.10
N GLY A 614 -5.03 18.62 1.21
CA GLY A 614 -4.46 18.60 2.56
C GLY A 614 -4.98 17.40 3.34
N PRO A 615 -4.41 17.09 4.51
CA PRO A 615 -4.92 16.02 5.35
C PRO A 615 -6.37 16.31 5.73
N PHE A 616 -7.24 15.32 5.57
CA PHE A 616 -8.63 15.41 5.97
C PHE A 616 -8.90 14.35 7.04
N SER A 617 -9.04 14.78 8.29
CA SER A 617 -9.31 13.90 9.41
C SER A 617 -10.50 14.41 10.22
N SER A 618 -11.48 13.55 10.48
CA SER A 618 -12.59 13.83 11.39
C SER A 618 -12.81 12.61 12.27
N ASP A 619 -12.56 12.76 13.57
CA ASP A 619 -12.82 11.73 14.57
C ASP A 619 -14.32 11.40 14.64
N GLU A 620 -15.19 12.41 14.42
CA GLU A 620 -16.64 12.24 14.43
C GLU A 620 -17.16 11.45 13.22
N LEU A 621 -16.53 11.58 12.06
CA LEU A 621 -16.89 10.88 10.83
C LEU A 621 -16.05 9.61 10.61
N ASN A 622 -15.05 9.35 11.47
CA ASN A 622 -14.06 8.27 11.31
C ASN A 622 -13.37 8.28 9.92
N ILE A 623 -13.07 9.48 9.41
CA ILE A 623 -12.35 9.66 8.15
C ILE A 623 -10.93 10.12 8.49
N ASN A 624 -9.92 9.48 7.91
CA ASN A 624 -8.53 9.93 7.98
C ASN A 624 -7.85 9.68 6.64
N ILE A 625 -7.73 10.74 5.84
CA ILE A 625 -7.13 10.69 4.50
C ILE A 625 -5.87 11.57 4.52
N ALA A 626 -4.74 10.99 4.09
CA ALA A 626 -3.47 11.69 4.04
C ALA A 626 -3.47 12.79 2.96
N GLY A 627 -2.89 13.94 3.28
CA GLY A 627 -2.73 15.04 2.33
C GLY A 627 -1.55 14.86 1.37
N ALA A 628 -1.52 15.65 0.30
CA ALA A 628 -0.44 15.69 -0.67
C ALA A 628 0.93 16.04 -0.06
N THR A 629 0.95 16.78 1.05
CA THR A 629 2.17 17.12 1.79
C THR A 629 2.85 15.92 2.43
N MET A 630 2.13 14.81 2.59
CA MET A 630 2.64 13.54 3.14
C MET A 630 3.19 12.60 2.05
N GLN A 631 3.14 12.99 0.76
CA GLN A 631 3.57 12.17 -0.38
C GLN A 631 5.09 12.29 -0.60
N GLY A 632 5.87 11.87 0.40
CA GLY A 632 7.28 12.22 0.46
C GLY A 632 8.15 11.66 -0.66
N LEU A 633 7.81 10.49 -1.23
CA LEU A 633 8.59 9.89 -2.31
C LEU A 633 8.45 10.67 -3.63
N ASP A 634 7.22 11.05 -4.01
CA ASP A 634 6.97 11.86 -5.20
C ASP A 634 7.64 13.23 -5.10
N ILE A 635 7.60 13.86 -3.92
CA ILE A 635 8.25 15.15 -3.66
C ILE A 635 9.78 15.03 -3.77
N VAL A 636 10.37 13.98 -3.19
CA VAL A 636 11.81 13.71 -3.32
C VAL A 636 12.18 13.43 -4.77
N CYS A 637 11.34 12.69 -5.50
CA CYS A 637 11.56 12.46 -6.91
C CYS A 637 11.44 13.71 -7.76
N ALA A 638 10.60 14.66 -7.37
CA ALA A 638 10.53 15.95 -8.03
C ALA A 638 11.77 16.82 -7.73
N LEU A 639 12.50 16.62 -6.63
CA LEU A 639 13.73 17.36 -6.33
C LEU A 639 14.94 16.87 -7.15
N ASP A 640 15.03 15.55 -7.35
CA ASP A 640 16.14 14.91 -8.05
C ASP A 640 15.81 14.63 -9.52
N GLN A 641 16.60 15.19 -10.46
CA GLN A 641 16.49 14.82 -11.88
C GLN A 641 16.81 13.34 -12.10
N HIS A 642 17.62 12.74 -11.22
CA HIS A 642 17.91 11.32 -11.25
C HIS A 642 16.86 10.47 -10.56
N CYS A 643 15.77 11.01 -10.01
CA CYS A 643 14.62 10.16 -9.69
C CYS A 643 13.82 9.81 -10.95
N ASP A 644 13.92 10.58 -12.04
CA ASP A 644 13.52 10.07 -13.36
C ASP A 644 14.55 9.06 -13.90
N ASP A 645 15.65 8.85 -13.19
CA ASP A 645 16.62 7.80 -13.46
C ASP A 645 16.45 6.65 -12.43
N VAL A 646 15.99 6.87 -11.21
CA VAL A 646 15.71 5.79 -10.25
C VAL A 646 14.26 5.27 -10.38
N ALA A 647 13.35 6.13 -10.85
CA ALA A 647 11.99 5.81 -11.27
C ALA A 647 11.87 5.63 -12.80
N HIS A 648 12.90 5.94 -13.62
CA HIS A 648 12.91 5.71 -15.08
C HIS A 648 14.28 5.32 -15.76
N ASN A 649 15.46 5.31 -15.11
CA ASN A 649 16.81 5.13 -15.74
C ASN A 649 18.12 5.13 -14.86
N ASP A 650 18.47 4.16 -14.00
CA ASP A 650 19.74 4.28 -13.27
C ASP A 650 20.90 4.02 -14.27
N ALA A 651 21.65 5.08 -14.58
CA ALA A 651 22.98 5.12 -15.18
C ALA A 651 23.26 4.50 -16.57
N SER A 652 22.32 4.43 -17.52
CA SER A 652 22.62 3.96 -18.89
C SER A 652 22.11 4.93 -19.97
N LYS A 653 22.94 5.32 -20.95
CA LYS A 653 22.42 6.03 -22.14
C LYS A 653 21.69 5.01 -23.00
N ILE A 654 20.45 5.31 -23.33
CA ILE A 654 19.67 4.58 -24.32
C ILE A 654 20.34 4.80 -25.69
N ILE A 655 20.97 3.76 -26.25
CA ILE A 655 21.62 3.78 -27.57
C ILE A 655 20.71 3.08 -28.56
N TYR A 656 20.31 3.81 -29.60
CA TYR A 656 19.43 3.30 -30.66
C TYR A 656 20.24 2.47 -31.64
N LEU A 657 19.75 1.26 -31.93
CA LEU A 657 20.37 0.31 -32.84
C LEU A 657 19.69 0.40 -34.21
N ASN A 658 20.47 0.69 -35.26
CA ASN A 658 19.96 0.64 -36.63
C ASN A 658 20.09 -0.79 -37.16
N MET A 659 18.95 -1.49 -37.30
CA MET A 659 18.92 -2.92 -37.69
C MET A 659 19.79 -3.80 -36.78
N GLY A 660 19.82 -3.51 -35.47
CA GLY A 660 20.60 -4.26 -34.48
C GLY A 660 22.08 -3.88 -34.39
N THR A 661 22.54 -2.81 -35.06
CA THR A 661 23.97 -2.40 -35.04
C THR A 661 24.16 -0.92 -34.71
N VAL A 662 25.33 -0.57 -34.14
CA VAL A 662 25.79 0.80 -33.90
C VAL A 662 27.32 0.86 -33.90
N ASP A 663 27.90 1.86 -34.54
CA ASP A 663 29.34 2.09 -34.50
C ASP A 663 29.72 2.95 -33.29
N PHE A 664 30.76 2.56 -32.55
CA PHE A 664 31.35 3.31 -31.45
C PHE A 664 32.74 3.84 -31.81
N VAL A 665 33.09 5.02 -31.28
CA VAL A 665 34.46 5.57 -31.29
C VAL A 665 35.00 5.61 -29.86
N GLY A 666 36.15 4.99 -29.63
CA GLY A 666 36.80 4.92 -28.32
C GLY A 666 36.19 3.89 -27.38
N ASP A 667 36.27 4.16 -26.08
CA ASP A 667 35.76 3.29 -25.02
C ASP A 667 34.23 3.30 -24.93
N PHE A 668 33.66 2.16 -24.55
CA PHE A 668 32.23 1.98 -24.35
C PHE A 668 31.95 0.90 -23.30
N ASP A 669 30.76 0.93 -22.72
CA ASP A 669 30.27 0.00 -21.69
C ASP A 669 28.81 -0.32 -22.00
N VAL A 670 28.55 -1.49 -22.59
CA VAL A 670 27.20 -1.90 -22.97
C VAL A 670 26.63 -2.78 -21.86
N ALA A 671 25.49 -2.38 -21.31
CA ALA A 671 24.81 -3.10 -20.23
C ALA A 671 24.31 -4.48 -20.71
N PRO A 672 24.05 -5.41 -19.78
CA PRO A 672 23.57 -6.75 -20.14
C PRO A 672 22.25 -6.68 -20.90
N ILE A 673 22.19 -7.39 -22.02
CA ILE A 673 20.98 -7.47 -22.83
C ILE A 673 20.12 -8.62 -22.31
N PHE A 674 18.98 -8.29 -21.70
CA PHE A 674 17.97 -9.26 -21.28
C PHE A 674 16.92 -9.38 -22.38
N LEU A 675 17.11 -10.33 -23.31
CA LEU A 675 16.07 -10.73 -24.25
C LEU A 675 15.32 -11.94 -23.68
N ASN A 676 14.01 -11.99 -23.89
CA ASN A 676 13.15 -12.97 -23.22
C ASN A 676 13.24 -14.38 -23.84
N GLN A 677 13.71 -14.54 -25.09
CA GLN A 677 13.92 -15.83 -25.78
C GLN A 677 14.99 -15.71 -26.88
N GLY A 678 15.67 -16.82 -27.21
CA GLY A 678 16.53 -16.93 -28.40
C GLY A 678 18.04 -17.04 -28.14
N THR A 679 18.81 -17.06 -29.23
CA THR A 679 20.28 -16.89 -29.16
C THR A 679 20.59 -15.41 -28.97
N HIS A 680 21.29 -15.07 -27.88
CA HIS A 680 21.65 -13.69 -27.57
C HIS A 680 23.12 -13.50 -27.88
N GLU A 681 23.46 -12.79 -28.96
CA GLU A 681 24.86 -12.48 -29.23
C GLU A 681 25.08 -10.98 -29.25
N ILE A 682 26.13 -10.55 -28.55
CA ILE A 682 26.71 -9.23 -28.73
C ILE A 682 28.06 -9.39 -29.41
N LYS A 683 28.23 -8.69 -30.51
CA LYS A 683 29.42 -8.71 -31.32
C LYS A 683 30.05 -7.34 -31.34
N VAL A 684 31.36 -7.31 -31.14
CA VAL A 684 32.21 -6.16 -31.39
C VAL A 684 33.15 -6.53 -32.53
N SER A 685 33.22 -5.72 -33.59
CA SER A 685 34.11 -6.00 -34.71
C SER A 685 34.63 -4.75 -35.41
N ASP A 686 35.76 -4.88 -36.09
CA ASP A 686 36.25 -3.96 -37.11
C ASP A 686 36.63 -4.74 -38.39
N ALA A 687 37.43 -4.13 -39.28
CA ALA A 687 37.84 -4.75 -40.55
C ALA A 687 38.69 -6.03 -40.39
N ASN A 688 39.39 -6.20 -39.27
CA ASN A 688 40.38 -7.26 -39.06
C ASN A 688 40.08 -8.14 -37.85
N TYR A 689 39.30 -7.66 -36.87
CA TYR A 689 39.04 -8.32 -35.60
C TYR A 689 37.56 -8.42 -35.28
N SER A 690 37.18 -9.49 -34.58
CA SER A 690 35.85 -9.64 -34.02
C SER A 690 35.88 -10.42 -32.71
N LEU A 691 34.99 -10.04 -31.79
CA LEU A 691 34.63 -10.80 -30.62
C LEU A 691 33.10 -10.86 -30.52
N THR A 692 32.56 -12.05 -30.41
CA THR A 692 31.13 -12.31 -30.19
C THR A 692 30.97 -13.02 -28.86
N ALA A 693 30.27 -12.40 -27.92
CA ALA A 693 29.82 -13.03 -26.69
C ALA A 693 28.36 -13.44 -26.86
N SER A 694 28.13 -14.75 -26.85
CA SER A 694 26.82 -15.35 -27.11
C SER A 694 26.33 -16.11 -25.89
N TYR A 695 25.02 -16.07 -25.64
CA TYR A 695 24.32 -17.12 -24.95
C TYR A 695 23.45 -17.85 -25.96
N ILE A 696 23.73 -19.13 -26.18
CA ILE A 696 23.02 -19.97 -27.14
C ILE A 696 22.22 -21.00 -26.35
N PRO A 697 20.87 -20.98 -26.40
CA PRO A 697 20.04 -21.98 -25.73
C PRO A 697 20.47 -23.40 -26.08
N GLY A 698 20.72 -24.22 -25.05
CA GLY A 698 21.18 -25.60 -25.20
C GLY A 698 22.69 -25.79 -25.45
N THR A 699 23.44 -24.72 -25.75
CA THR A 699 24.91 -24.77 -25.88
C THR A 699 25.63 -24.05 -24.74
N GLY A 700 25.12 -22.88 -24.32
CA GLY A 700 25.63 -22.13 -23.18
C GLY A 700 26.21 -20.77 -23.53
N SER A 701 26.94 -20.19 -22.60
CA SER A 701 27.62 -18.92 -22.78
C SER A 701 28.96 -19.15 -23.46
N VAL A 702 29.06 -18.68 -24.70
CA VAL A 702 30.19 -18.92 -25.59
C VAL A 702 30.79 -17.58 -26.00
N VAL A 703 32.11 -17.47 -26.00
CA VAL A 703 32.82 -16.34 -26.60
C VAL A 703 33.60 -16.83 -27.81
N ARG A 704 33.33 -16.26 -28.99
CA ARG A 704 34.13 -16.45 -30.20
C ARG A 704 34.94 -15.19 -30.46
N TYR A 705 36.22 -15.31 -30.73
CA TYR A 705 37.07 -14.15 -30.99
C TYR A 705 38.22 -14.47 -31.93
N THR A 706 38.71 -13.47 -32.66
CA THR A 706 39.91 -13.61 -33.50
C THR A 706 41.15 -13.11 -32.77
N ASP A 707 42.23 -13.89 -32.78
CA ASP A 707 43.52 -13.50 -32.18
C ASP A 707 44.30 -12.48 -33.05
N GLU A 708 45.50 -12.09 -32.59
CA GLU A 708 46.39 -11.15 -33.27
C GLU A 708 46.83 -11.58 -34.68
N ASN A 709 46.70 -12.87 -35.03
CA ASN A 709 47.01 -13.41 -36.35
C ASN A 709 45.75 -13.59 -37.22
N GLY A 710 44.59 -13.17 -36.73
CA GLY A 710 43.30 -13.31 -37.40
C GLY A 710 42.71 -14.72 -37.33
N ILE A 711 43.22 -15.59 -36.43
CA ILE A 711 42.71 -16.95 -36.25
C ILE A 711 41.53 -16.92 -35.29
N GLU A 712 40.41 -17.55 -35.66
CA GLU A 712 39.21 -17.63 -34.83
C GLU A 712 39.33 -18.70 -33.74
N HIS A 713 38.96 -18.33 -32.52
CA HIS A 713 38.91 -19.18 -31.33
C HIS A 713 37.48 -19.18 -30.77
N GLN A 714 37.09 -20.28 -30.15
CA GLN A 714 35.83 -20.41 -29.43
C GLN A 714 36.07 -20.95 -28.03
N GLU A 715 35.46 -20.32 -27.04
CA GLU A 715 35.50 -20.74 -25.65
C GLU A 715 34.08 -20.84 -25.08
N THR A 716 33.76 -21.94 -24.41
CA THR A 716 32.51 -22.10 -23.66
C THR A 716 32.78 -21.81 -22.19
N LEU A 717 32.18 -20.75 -21.66
CA LEU A 717 32.35 -20.30 -20.27
C LEU A 717 31.35 -20.96 -19.33
N PHE A 718 30.12 -21.12 -19.80
CA PHE A 718 29.04 -21.80 -19.10
C PHE A 718 28.32 -22.72 -20.08
N ASP A 719 27.78 -23.84 -19.58
CA ASP A 719 26.98 -24.72 -20.40
C ASP A 719 25.58 -24.16 -20.68
N GLY A 720 24.84 -24.82 -21.57
CA GLY A 720 23.50 -24.43 -22.02
C GLY A 720 22.41 -24.37 -20.94
N SER A 721 22.72 -24.78 -19.70
CA SER A 721 21.78 -24.77 -18.58
C SER A 721 21.84 -23.48 -17.76
N ILE A 722 22.88 -22.64 -17.92
CA ILE A 722 23.04 -21.40 -17.16
C ILE A 722 22.74 -20.22 -18.07
N ALA A 723 21.52 -19.69 -17.98
CA ALA A 723 21.12 -18.50 -18.71
C ALA A 723 21.86 -17.26 -18.20
N THR A 724 22.66 -16.67 -19.08
CA THR A 724 23.40 -15.44 -18.79
C THR A 724 23.19 -14.42 -19.89
N SER A 725 23.09 -13.15 -19.52
CA SER A 725 23.09 -12.05 -20.48
C SER A 725 24.53 -11.55 -20.65
N PRO A 726 25.07 -11.60 -21.88
CA PRO A 726 26.37 -11.02 -22.16
C PRO A 726 26.29 -9.49 -22.11
N SER A 727 27.38 -8.88 -21.66
CA SER A 727 27.70 -7.46 -21.71
C SER A 727 29.17 -7.33 -22.11
N ILE A 728 29.50 -6.28 -22.84
CA ILE A 728 30.88 -5.99 -23.25
C ILE A 728 31.20 -4.54 -22.90
N LYS A 729 32.34 -4.36 -22.25
CA LYS A 729 32.95 -3.07 -22.01
C LYS A 729 34.33 -3.02 -22.64
N ARG A 730 34.60 -1.97 -23.42
CA ARG A 730 35.92 -1.66 -23.97
C ARG A 730 36.63 -0.64 -23.09
N VAL A 731 37.87 -0.95 -22.73
CA VAL A 731 38.83 0.00 -22.15
C VAL A 731 40.14 -0.14 -22.93
N ASP A 732 40.51 0.89 -23.69
CA ASP A 732 41.65 0.91 -24.60
C ASP A 732 41.62 -0.24 -25.65
N GLN A 733 42.49 -1.24 -25.46
CA GLN A 733 42.66 -2.42 -26.32
C GLN A 733 42.08 -3.70 -25.70
N VAL A 734 41.43 -3.58 -24.54
CA VAL A 734 40.86 -4.70 -23.77
C VAL A 734 39.35 -4.67 -23.88
N LEU A 735 38.75 -5.83 -24.18
CA LEU A 735 37.32 -6.07 -24.07
C LEU A 735 37.04 -6.89 -22.81
N HIS A 736 36.40 -6.27 -21.83
CA HIS A 736 35.85 -6.91 -20.64
C HIS A 736 34.50 -7.50 -21.00
N VAL A 737 34.40 -8.82 -21.02
CA VAL A 737 33.16 -9.54 -21.30
C VAL A 737 32.57 -9.98 -19.97
N THR A 738 31.38 -9.49 -19.64
CA THR A 738 30.65 -9.85 -18.43
C THR A 738 29.38 -10.61 -18.79
N PHE A 739 29.18 -11.75 -18.16
CA PHE A 739 27.96 -12.53 -18.21
C PHE A 739 27.23 -12.36 -16.88
N ALA A 740 26.11 -11.64 -16.90
CA ALA A 740 25.28 -11.44 -15.72
C ALA A 740 24.10 -12.42 -15.77
N ASN A 741 23.80 -13.08 -14.65
CA ASN A 741 22.58 -13.85 -14.51
C ASN A 741 21.50 -13.02 -13.78
N GLN A 742 20.25 -13.48 -13.81
CA GLN A 742 19.12 -12.74 -13.24
C GLN A 742 19.15 -12.63 -11.70
N SER A 743 20.01 -13.39 -11.00
CA SER A 743 20.25 -13.25 -9.55
C SER A 743 21.17 -12.08 -9.19
N GLY A 744 21.66 -11.33 -10.17
CA GLY A 744 22.63 -10.25 -10.00
C GLY A 744 24.08 -10.73 -9.86
N LYS A 745 24.34 -12.05 -9.98
CA LYS A 745 25.69 -12.61 -9.97
C LYS A 745 26.34 -12.39 -11.33
N LYS A 746 27.57 -11.85 -11.31
CA LYS A 746 28.35 -11.51 -12.50
C LYS A 746 29.55 -12.44 -12.66
N PHE A 747 29.85 -12.80 -13.90
CA PHE A 747 31.04 -13.54 -14.29
C PHE A 747 31.78 -12.75 -15.36
N GLU A 748 33.08 -12.54 -15.19
CA GLU A 748 33.83 -11.57 -15.98
C GLU A 748 35.11 -12.18 -16.52
N LYS A 749 35.46 -11.88 -17.77
CA LYS A 749 36.72 -12.27 -18.41
C LYS A 749 37.19 -11.21 -19.40
N ASP A 750 38.50 -10.99 -19.43
CA ASP A 750 39.15 -10.00 -20.28
C ASP A 750 39.75 -10.64 -21.53
N TYR A 751 39.56 -9.98 -22.68
CA TYR A 751 40.11 -10.36 -23.98
C TYR A 751 40.95 -9.21 -24.53
N LEU A 752 42.25 -9.46 -24.72
CA LEU A 752 43.18 -8.49 -25.30
C LEU A 752 43.20 -8.63 -26.83
N LEU A 753 42.79 -7.57 -27.53
CA LEU A 753 42.83 -7.49 -29.00
C LEU A 753 43.76 -6.36 -29.42
N SER A 754 45.07 -6.63 -29.41
CA SER A 754 46.16 -5.64 -29.47
C SER A 754 46.14 -4.63 -30.62
N ASN A 755 45.32 -4.86 -31.66
CA ASN A 755 45.23 -4.02 -32.86
C ASN A 755 43.76 -3.62 -33.19
N LEU A 756 42.86 -3.63 -32.21
CA LEU A 756 41.46 -3.22 -32.40
C LEU A 756 41.39 -1.72 -32.72
N SER A 757 40.78 -1.39 -33.85
CA SER A 757 40.57 -0.02 -34.34
C SER A 757 39.91 0.87 -33.28
N ALA A 758 40.21 2.18 -33.27
CA ALA A 758 39.52 3.14 -32.40
C ALA A 758 38.03 3.27 -32.73
N THR A 759 37.62 2.95 -33.96
CA THR A 759 36.23 2.84 -34.37
C THR A 759 35.86 1.36 -34.52
N THR A 760 34.84 0.91 -33.80
CA THR A 760 34.37 -0.49 -33.79
C THR A 760 32.86 -0.56 -33.91
N THR A 761 32.36 -1.51 -34.70
CA THR A 761 30.93 -1.79 -34.80
C THR A 761 30.51 -2.71 -33.66
N PHE A 762 29.53 -2.27 -32.89
CA PHE A 762 28.77 -3.11 -31.98
C PHE A 762 27.51 -3.61 -32.68
N ALA A 763 27.20 -4.88 -32.52
CA ALA A 763 26.02 -5.51 -33.07
C ALA A 763 25.36 -6.40 -32.03
N VAL A 764 24.03 -6.35 -31.97
CA VAL A 764 23.20 -7.36 -31.33
C VAL A 764 22.74 -8.31 -32.43
N VAL A 765 23.20 -9.55 -32.38
CA VAL A 765 22.79 -10.60 -33.30
C VAL A 765 21.78 -11.47 -32.56
N VAL A 766 20.60 -11.60 -33.13
CA VAL A 766 19.52 -12.46 -32.63
C VAL A 766 19.29 -13.63 -33.57
N GLY A 767 18.57 -14.65 -33.12
CA GLY A 767 18.27 -15.83 -33.92
C GLY A 767 17.45 -15.53 -35.18
N ALA A 768 17.50 -16.42 -36.17
CA ALA A 768 16.72 -16.27 -37.40
C ALA A 768 15.20 -16.26 -37.09
N GLY A 769 14.51 -15.17 -37.44
CA GLY A 769 13.10 -14.96 -37.16
C GLY A 769 12.81 -14.09 -35.93
N GLU A 770 13.84 -13.69 -35.18
CA GLU A 770 13.73 -12.82 -34.01
C GLU A 770 14.00 -11.36 -34.40
N VAL A 771 13.37 -10.42 -33.70
CA VAL A 771 13.57 -8.98 -33.93
C VAL A 771 14.62 -8.49 -32.95
N ALA A 772 15.76 -8.02 -33.47
CA ALA A 772 16.80 -7.42 -32.63
C ALA A 772 16.23 -6.20 -31.90
N PRO A 773 16.59 -5.97 -30.62
CA PRO A 773 16.12 -4.80 -29.89
C PRO A 773 16.53 -3.54 -30.64
N SER A 774 15.58 -2.64 -30.86
CA SER A 774 15.84 -1.36 -31.54
C SER A 774 16.67 -0.40 -30.68
N VAL A 775 16.91 -0.76 -29.42
CA VAL A 775 17.46 0.10 -28.37
C VAL A 775 18.22 -0.76 -27.35
N VAL A 776 19.42 -0.35 -26.94
CA VAL A 776 20.20 -0.98 -25.87
C VAL A 776 20.73 0.05 -24.88
N MET A 777 20.85 -0.36 -23.63
CA MET A 777 21.41 0.46 -22.56
C MET A 777 22.94 0.38 -22.62
N ALA A 778 23.62 1.51 -22.84
CA ALA A 778 25.07 1.55 -22.99
C ALA A 778 25.67 2.92 -22.64
N LYS A 779 26.99 2.98 -22.45
CA LYS A 779 27.80 4.20 -22.34
C LYS A 779 28.82 4.17 -23.46
N GLY A 780 28.97 5.25 -24.23
CA GLY A 780 29.94 5.31 -25.33
C GLY A 780 29.61 6.43 -26.32
N THR A 781 30.55 6.76 -27.20
CA THR A 781 30.35 7.77 -28.26
C THR A 781 30.00 7.09 -29.58
N ALA A 782 28.76 7.23 -30.03
CA ALA A 782 28.36 6.73 -31.35
C ALA A 782 29.15 7.44 -32.45
N ALA A 783 29.70 6.68 -33.41
CA ALA A 783 30.51 7.21 -34.50
C ALA A 783 29.72 8.14 -35.43
N ASN A 784 28.41 7.91 -35.56
CA ASN A 784 27.49 8.78 -36.29
C ASN A 784 26.27 9.15 -35.43
N PRO A 785 26.26 10.37 -34.82
CA PRO A 785 25.18 10.82 -33.93
C PRO A 785 23.78 10.87 -34.57
N SER A 786 23.67 10.99 -35.90
CA SER A 786 22.36 11.07 -36.58
C SER A 786 21.58 9.75 -36.57
N THR A 787 22.19 8.66 -36.10
CA THR A 787 21.54 7.35 -35.94
C THR A 787 20.83 7.19 -34.58
N GLN A 788 20.91 8.20 -33.70
CA GLN A 788 20.44 8.16 -32.31
C GLN A 788 19.10 8.90 -32.09
N THR A 789 18.20 8.89 -33.07
CA THR A 789 16.90 9.57 -32.99
C THR A 789 15.87 8.69 -32.24
N PRO A 790 15.17 9.18 -31.20
CA PRO A 790 14.21 8.40 -30.42
C PRO A 790 13.04 7.84 -31.27
N PRO A 791 12.63 6.57 -31.09
CA PRO A 791 11.36 6.10 -31.62
C PRO A 791 10.24 6.81 -30.85
N VAL A 792 9.29 7.34 -31.61
CA VAL A 792 8.07 7.97 -31.10
C VAL A 792 7.34 6.96 -30.20
N SER A 793 7.05 7.36 -28.96
CA SER A 793 6.32 6.56 -27.98
C SER A 793 5.00 6.05 -28.60
N PRO A 794 4.70 4.74 -28.51
CA PRO A 794 3.39 4.25 -28.90
C PRO A 794 2.39 4.68 -27.82
N ILE A 795 1.60 5.70 -28.18
CA ILE A 795 0.28 6.01 -27.63
C ILE A 795 -0.48 4.71 -27.32
N ASP A 796 -1.14 4.68 -26.15
CA ASP A 796 -2.26 3.82 -25.79
C ASP A 796 -2.62 2.75 -26.84
N ARG A 797 -2.03 1.56 -26.68
CA ARG A 797 -2.56 0.32 -27.26
C ARG A 797 -2.95 -0.66 -26.16
N VAL A 798 -3.76 -0.20 -25.20
CA VAL A 798 -4.95 -1.00 -24.90
C VAL A 798 -5.95 -0.58 -25.96
N THR A 799 -6.25 -1.49 -26.88
CA THR A 799 -7.19 -1.29 -27.97
C THR A 799 -8.42 -0.53 -27.48
N LYS A 800 -8.48 0.77 -27.79
CA LYS A 800 -9.64 1.65 -27.55
C LYS A 800 -10.92 1.16 -28.28
N ASN A 801 -10.80 0.05 -29.01
CA ASN A 801 -11.85 -0.60 -29.80
C ASN A 801 -11.91 -2.14 -29.59
N SER A 802 -11.38 -2.73 -28.51
CA SER A 802 -11.64 -4.16 -28.28
C SER A 802 -13.13 -4.34 -27.95
N PRO A 803 -13.83 -5.29 -28.60
CA PRO A 803 -15.21 -5.58 -28.30
C PRO A 803 -15.39 -6.29 -26.94
N VAL A 804 -14.30 -6.73 -26.29
CA VAL A 804 -14.34 -7.53 -25.06
C VAL A 804 -13.53 -6.86 -23.96
N THR A 805 -14.06 -6.87 -22.74
CA THR A 805 -13.36 -6.49 -21.52
C THR A 805 -13.45 -7.62 -20.48
N VAL A 806 -12.36 -7.91 -19.77
CA VAL A 806 -12.37 -8.86 -18.64
C VAL A 806 -12.39 -8.12 -17.32
N TYR A 807 -13.25 -8.59 -16.41
CA TYR A 807 -13.27 -8.17 -15.02
C TYR A 807 -12.92 -9.34 -14.09
N HIS A 808 -12.27 -9.02 -13.00
CA HIS A 808 -11.73 -9.98 -12.06
C HIS A 808 -11.92 -9.52 -10.62
N ARG A 809 -12.16 -10.46 -9.72
CA ARG A 809 -11.96 -10.29 -8.27
C ARG A 809 -11.49 -11.59 -7.63
N GLU A 810 -10.80 -11.48 -6.51
CA GLU A 810 -10.31 -12.58 -5.69
C GLU A 810 -11.29 -12.83 -4.53
N ALA A 811 -12.09 -13.90 -4.61
CA ALA A 811 -13.19 -14.17 -3.66
C ALA A 811 -12.78 -14.96 -2.41
N ARG A 812 -11.52 -14.83 -2.00
CA ARG A 812 -10.91 -15.61 -0.92
C ARG A 812 -11.24 -15.06 0.46
N ALA A 813 -11.52 -15.94 1.42
CA ALA A 813 -11.57 -15.56 2.83
C ALA A 813 -10.15 -15.48 3.42
N GLN A 814 -9.85 -14.44 4.21
CA GLN A 814 -8.48 -14.10 4.67
C GLN A 814 -7.72 -15.25 5.38
N HIS A 815 -8.41 -16.29 5.85
CA HIS A 815 -7.84 -17.43 6.57
C HIS A 815 -7.34 -18.60 5.68
N GLU A 816 -7.72 -18.66 4.41
CA GLU A 816 -7.47 -19.85 3.57
C GLU A 816 -6.08 -19.82 2.91
N LYS A 817 -4.99 -20.04 3.65
CA LYS A 817 -3.59 -19.85 3.18
C LYS A 817 -3.12 -20.81 2.07
N ASN A 818 -3.91 -21.84 1.78
CA ASN A 818 -3.59 -22.91 0.86
C ASN A 818 -4.31 -22.83 -0.48
N THR A 819 -5.07 -21.76 -0.74
CA THR A 819 -5.81 -21.63 -2.00
C THR A 819 -5.94 -20.18 -2.48
N SER A 820 -6.04 -19.98 -3.80
CA SER A 820 -6.54 -18.79 -4.49
C SER A 820 -7.93 -19.06 -5.04
N ARG A 821 -8.81 -18.07 -5.08
CA ARG A 821 -10.18 -18.14 -5.59
C ARG A 821 -10.51 -17.00 -6.58
N PRO A 822 -9.90 -16.97 -7.78
CA PRO A 822 -10.22 -15.95 -8.77
C PRO A 822 -11.66 -16.11 -9.25
N ARG A 823 -12.35 -14.98 -9.42
CA ARG A 823 -13.64 -14.85 -10.11
C ARG A 823 -13.45 -14.03 -11.37
N ILE A 824 -13.80 -14.62 -12.50
CA ILE A 824 -13.54 -14.03 -13.82
C ILE A 824 -14.86 -13.90 -14.58
N LEU A 825 -15.14 -12.71 -15.11
CA LEU A 825 -16.25 -12.47 -16.03
C LEU A 825 -15.79 -11.68 -17.24
N VAL A 826 -16.45 -11.91 -18.36
CA VAL A 826 -16.10 -11.36 -19.66
C VAL A 826 -17.29 -10.57 -20.18
N VAL A 827 -17.07 -9.31 -20.51
CA VAL A 827 -18.09 -8.38 -21.00
C VAL A 827 -17.85 -8.13 -22.48
N ASN A 828 -18.90 -8.20 -23.29
CA ASN A 828 -18.87 -7.75 -24.67
C ASN A 828 -19.56 -6.40 -24.78
N ASP A 829 -18.75 -5.35 -24.87
CA ASP A 829 -19.21 -3.95 -24.97
C ASP A 829 -19.55 -3.55 -26.42
N SER A 830 -19.53 -4.52 -27.35
CA SER A 830 -19.79 -4.28 -28.76
C SER A 830 -21.23 -4.63 -29.15
N LYS A 831 -21.64 -4.11 -30.31
CA LYS A 831 -22.95 -4.40 -30.92
C LYS A 831 -23.02 -5.70 -31.72
N LYS A 832 -22.03 -6.59 -31.57
CA LYS A 832 -21.95 -7.87 -32.30
C LYS A 832 -21.66 -9.02 -31.35
N ASP A 833 -22.32 -10.14 -31.59
CA ASP A 833 -22.04 -11.38 -30.87
C ASP A 833 -20.62 -11.89 -31.17
N ILE A 834 -19.98 -12.45 -30.15
CA ILE A 834 -18.68 -13.12 -30.25
C ILE A 834 -18.90 -14.61 -30.04
N VAL A 835 -18.66 -15.39 -31.09
CA VAL A 835 -18.89 -16.84 -31.11
C VAL A 835 -17.58 -17.55 -30.78
N GLY A 836 -17.54 -18.19 -29.61
CA GLY A 836 -16.40 -18.97 -29.13
C GLY A 836 -15.19 -18.13 -28.74
N PHE A 837 -14.68 -18.36 -27.53
CA PHE A 837 -13.47 -17.72 -27.02
C PHE A 837 -12.83 -18.54 -25.90
N LYS A 838 -11.60 -18.21 -25.53
CA LYS A 838 -10.88 -18.82 -24.40
C LYS A 838 -10.41 -17.74 -23.44
N VAL A 839 -10.33 -18.03 -22.15
CA VAL A 839 -9.86 -17.09 -21.13
C VAL A 839 -8.68 -17.70 -20.36
N ALA A 840 -7.51 -17.07 -20.41
CA ALA A 840 -6.33 -17.54 -19.71
C ALA A 840 -6.00 -16.68 -18.48
N TYR A 841 -5.74 -17.36 -17.37
CA TYR A 841 -5.26 -16.79 -16.11
C TYR A 841 -3.88 -17.35 -15.79
N TYR A 842 -2.91 -16.46 -15.64
CA TYR A 842 -1.51 -16.77 -15.41
C TYR A 842 -1.16 -16.62 -13.93
N PHE A 843 -0.49 -17.62 -13.38
CA PHE A 843 -0.16 -17.70 -11.97
C PHE A 843 1.20 -18.33 -11.73
N THR A 844 1.68 -18.23 -10.49
CA THR A 844 2.93 -18.84 -10.06
C THR A 844 2.68 -19.98 -9.08
N ALA A 845 3.33 -21.11 -9.31
CA ALA A 845 3.26 -22.25 -8.42
C ALA A 845 4.63 -22.93 -8.35
N ASP A 846 5.02 -23.32 -7.14
CA ASP A 846 6.27 -24.01 -6.86
C ASP A 846 6.40 -25.24 -7.76
N PRO A 847 7.45 -25.34 -8.61
CA PRO A 847 7.60 -26.43 -9.57
C PRO A 847 7.79 -27.79 -8.90
N ALA A 848 8.22 -27.82 -7.63
CA ALA A 848 8.33 -29.04 -6.84
C ALA A 848 6.98 -29.53 -6.29
N ARG A 849 5.92 -28.73 -6.44
CA ARG A 849 4.56 -29.03 -5.99
C ARG A 849 3.60 -29.02 -7.19
N LYS A 850 2.53 -29.80 -7.10
CA LYS A 850 1.55 -29.91 -8.18
C LYS A 850 0.36 -28.98 -7.92
N PRO A 851 0.19 -27.89 -8.69
CA PRO A 851 -1.01 -27.07 -8.60
C PRO A 851 -2.22 -27.80 -9.19
N VAL A 852 -3.40 -27.49 -8.66
CA VAL A 852 -4.70 -27.99 -9.05
C VAL A 852 -5.61 -26.80 -9.28
N VAL A 853 -6.39 -26.81 -10.36
CA VAL A 853 -7.38 -25.80 -10.70
C VAL A 853 -8.76 -26.43 -10.81
N GLU A 854 -9.72 -25.92 -10.06
CA GLU A 854 -11.10 -26.38 -10.04
C GLU A 854 -12.04 -25.21 -10.36
N VAL A 855 -12.95 -25.38 -11.33
CA VAL A 855 -14.04 -24.41 -11.54
C VAL A 855 -15.20 -24.80 -10.64
N ASP A 856 -15.47 -24.05 -9.58
CA ASP A 856 -16.56 -24.30 -8.64
C ASP A 856 -17.93 -24.10 -9.32
N TYR A 857 -18.17 -22.94 -9.93
CA TYR A 857 -19.45 -22.58 -10.56
C TYR A 857 -19.36 -21.31 -11.45
N PRO A 858 -20.09 -21.21 -12.57
CA PRO A 858 -20.68 -22.32 -13.31
C PRO A 858 -19.59 -23.18 -13.96
N LYS A 859 -19.88 -24.46 -14.20
CA LYS A 859 -18.88 -25.39 -14.76
C LYS A 859 -18.57 -25.01 -16.21
N ILE A 860 -17.28 -24.93 -16.51
CA ILE A 860 -16.72 -24.77 -17.86
C ILE A 860 -15.48 -25.66 -17.97
N PRO A 861 -15.15 -26.22 -19.14
CA PRO A 861 -13.90 -26.95 -19.29
C PRO A 861 -12.70 -26.05 -18.97
N VAL A 862 -11.74 -26.58 -18.22
CA VAL A 862 -10.51 -25.90 -17.83
C VAL A 862 -9.30 -26.79 -18.15
N SER A 863 -8.28 -26.24 -18.80
CA SER A 863 -6.96 -26.85 -18.91
C SER A 863 -5.98 -26.14 -17.96
N LEU A 864 -4.99 -26.87 -17.48
CA LEU A 864 -3.89 -26.35 -16.68
C LEU A 864 -2.57 -26.65 -17.41
N GLU A 865 -1.77 -25.61 -17.63
CA GLU A 865 -0.58 -25.64 -18.45
C GLU A 865 0.60 -25.08 -17.64
N ASN A 866 1.70 -25.84 -17.55
CA ASN A 866 2.97 -25.33 -17.07
C ASN A 866 3.68 -24.62 -18.23
N LEU A 867 4.03 -23.36 -18.05
CA LEU A 867 4.64 -22.50 -19.06
C LEU A 867 6.17 -22.44 -18.94
N GLY A 868 6.74 -23.04 -17.90
CA GLY A 868 8.16 -23.10 -17.59
C GLY A 868 8.43 -22.70 -16.15
N GLY A 869 9.23 -23.49 -15.44
CA GLY A 869 9.57 -23.24 -14.05
C GLY A 869 8.36 -23.13 -13.13
N ASP A 870 8.21 -22.00 -12.43
CA ASP A 870 7.12 -21.71 -11.52
C ASP A 870 5.97 -20.97 -12.22
N GLN A 871 6.03 -20.73 -13.53
CA GLN A 871 4.93 -20.11 -14.27
C GLN A 871 3.93 -21.15 -14.77
N TRP A 872 2.67 -20.91 -14.46
CA TRP A 872 1.55 -21.72 -14.90
C TRP A 872 0.45 -20.83 -15.48
N ARG A 873 -0.43 -21.42 -16.28
CA ARG A 873 -1.72 -20.80 -16.58
C ARG A 873 -2.82 -21.85 -16.57
N PHE A 874 -4.04 -21.43 -16.26
CA PHE A 874 -5.21 -22.19 -16.63
C PHE A 874 -5.99 -21.49 -17.75
N VAL A 875 -6.64 -22.27 -18.60
CA VAL A 875 -7.45 -21.77 -19.70
C VAL A 875 -8.88 -22.27 -19.55
N LEU A 876 -9.84 -21.35 -19.41
CA LEU A 876 -11.26 -21.63 -19.48
C LEU A 876 -11.69 -21.68 -20.94
N ASP A 877 -12.26 -22.81 -21.37
CA ASP A 877 -12.65 -23.04 -22.76
C ASP A 877 -14.14 -22.73 -22.98
N ALA A 878 -14.41 -21.53 -23.49
CA ALA A 878 -15.74 -21.07 -23.89
C ALA A 878 -15.96 -21.19 -25.41
N SER A 879 -15.22 -22.06 -26.12
CA SER A 879 -15.32 -22.22 -27.58
C SER A 879 -16.72 -22.59 -28.07
N ASN A 880 -17.55 -23.16 -27.18
CA ASN A 880 -18.91 -23.60 -27.47
C ASN A 880 -19.99 -22.56 -27.09
N GLN A 881 -19.57 -21.41 -26.55
CA GLN A 881 -20.48 -20.39 -26.03
C GLN A 881 -20.53 -19.18 -26.97
N VAL A 882 -21.62 -18.42 -26.88
CA VAL A 882 -21.78 -17.13 -27.57
C VAL A 882 -21.86 -16.05 -26.52
N LEU A 883 -20.92 -15.11 -26.57
CA LEU A 883 -20.96 -13.89 -25.78
C LEU A 883 -21.74 -12.85 -26.60
N ALA A 884 -23.02 -12.70 -26.30
CA ALA A 884 -23.92 -11.82 -27.03
C ALA A 884 -23.47 -10.36 -26.95
N ALA A 885 -23.88 -9.54 -27.91
CA ALA A 885 -23.69 -8.09 -27.86
C ALA A 885 -24.23 -7.48 -26.56
N ASP A 886 -23.52 -6.48 -26.01
CA ASP A 886 -23.87 -5.77 -24.77
C ASP A 886 -24.18 -6.72 -23.58
N SER A 887 -23.44 -7.82 -23.44
CA SER A 887 -23.71 -8.86 -22.43
C SER A 887 -22.49 -9.29 -21.64
N VAL A 888 -22.73 -10.00 -20.53
CA VAL A 888 -21.71 -10.52 -19.61
C VAL A 888 -21.80 -12.04 -19.54
N LEU A 889 -20.66 -12.73 -19.65
CA LEU A 889 -20.54 -14.18 -19.48
C LEU A 889 -19.56 -14.54 -18.35
N PRO A 890 -19.86 -15.55 -17.52
CA PRO A 890 -21.10 -16.32 -17.49
C PRO A 890 -22.31 -15.53 -16.94
N ASN A 891 -22.05 -14.56 -16.06
CA ASN A 891 -22.97 -13.58 -15.49
C ASN A 891 -22.14 -12.60 -14.63
N VAL A 892 -22.80 -11.70 -13.90
CA VAL A 892 -22.15 -10.71 -13.01
C VAL A 892 -21.38 -11.31 -11.83
N ASP A 893 -21.62 -12.57 -11.48
CA ASP A 893 -20.88 -13.27 -10.41
C ASP A 893 -19.59 -13.94 -10.91
N GLY A 894 -19.44 -14.08 -12.22
CA GLY A 894 -18.29 -14.69 -12.90
C GLY A 894 -18.18 -16.21 -12.74
N TRP A 895 -17.20 -16.80 -13.41
CA TRP A 895 -16.72 -18.15 -13.08
C TRP A 895 -15.99 -18.08 -11.75
N GLN A 896 -16.39 -18.90 -10.79
CA GLN A 896 -15.72 -19.11 -9.53
C GLN A 896 -14.71 -20.23 -9.72
N ILE A 897 -13.42 -19.90 -9.63
CA ILE A 897 -12.33 -20.85 -9.80
C ILE A 897 -11.57 -20.96 -8.47
N ARG A 898 -10.95 -22.10 -8.23
CA ARG A 898 -10.08 -22.38 -7.09
C ARG A 898 -8.75 -22.94 -7.56
N ILE A 899 -7.66 -22.40 -7.03
CA ILE A 899 -6.28 -22.85 -7.27
C ILE A 899 -5.71 -23.31 -5.93
N HIS A 900 -5.07 -24.47 -5.85
CA HIS A 900 -4.38 -24.95 -4.64
C HIS A 900 -3.29 -25.97 -4.99
N TYR A 901 -2.43 -26.35 -4.04
CA TYR A 901 -1.56 -27.52 -4.19
C TYR A 901 -2.30 -28.82 -3.85
N GLU A 902 -1.94 -29.93 -4.49
CA GLU A 902 -2.53 -31.26 -4.23
C GLU A 902 -2.35 -31.71 -2.76
N ASP A 903 -1.27 -31.29 -2.10
CA ASP A 903 -0.96 -31.58 -0.69
C ASP A 903 -1.59 -30.58 0.30
N TRP A 904 -2.38 -29.62 -0.19
CA TRP A 904 -3.01 -28.54 0.58
C TRP A 904 -2.04 -27.68 1.41
N THR A 905 -0.75 -27.68 1.06
CA THR A 905 0.22 -26.75 1.64
C THR A 905 -0.09 -25.31 1.24
N ASN A 906 0.51 -24.36 1.94
CA ASN A 906 0.28 -22.94 1.69
C ASN A 906 0.62 -22.57 0.24
N TYR A 907 -0.30 -21.88 -0.42
CA TYR A 907 -0.22 -21.41 -1.80
C TYR A 907 0.03 -19.90 -1.83
N LYS A 908 1.04 -19.46 -2.58
CA LYS A 908 1.51 -18.06 -2.61
C LYS A 908 1.01 -17.32 -3.86
N PHE A 909 -0.27 -16.98 -3.84
CA PHE A 909 -0.95 -16.31 -4.97
C PHE A 909 -0.55 -14.82 -5.17
N VAL A 910 0.21 -14.23 -4.24
CA VAL A 910 0.62 -12.80 -4.31
C VAL A 910 1.56 -12.48 -5.47
N ASN A 911 2.15 -13.50 -6.10
CA ASN A 911 3.06 -13.35 -7.23
C ASN A 911 2.39 -13.71 -8.57
N ASP A 912 1.09 -14.03 -8.55
CA ASP A 912 0.38 -14.49 -9.74
C ASP A 912 0.15 -13.31 -10.67
N TRP A 913 0.63 -13.40 -11.93
CA TRP A 913 0.54 -12.31 -12.90
C TRP A 913 -0.89 -11.79 -13.07
N SER A 914 -1.85 -12.70 -13.22
CA SER A 914 -3.24 -12.36 -13.43
C SER A 914 -3.98 -11.99 -12.15
N ALA A 915 -3.40 -12.21 -10.96
CA ALA A 915 -3.95 -11.71 -9.72
C ALA A 915 -3.67 -10.20 -9.62
N ASP A 916 -4.69 -9.38 -9.84
CA ASP A 916 -4.64 -7.94 -9.59
C ASP A 916 -4.88 -7.59 -8.09
N HIS A 917 -4.98 -8.60 -7.23
CA HIS A 917 -5.29 -8.50 -5.81
C HIS A 917 -6.58 -7.74 -5.48
N ASN A 918 -7.53 -7.71 -6.40
CA ASN A 918 -8.83 -7.10 -6.17
C ASN A 918 -9.76 -8.02 -5.35
N TYR A 919 -9.86 -7.84 -4.03
CA TYR A 919 -10.73 -8.68 -3.17
C TYR A 919 -12.20 -8.21 -3.11
N GLY A 920 -12.57 -7.15 -3.85
CA GLY A 920 -13.85 -6.46 -3.73
C GLY A 920 -14.88 -6.82 -4.81
N ILE A 921 -15.34 -5.81 -5.54
CA ILE A 921 -16.26 -5.92 -6.68
C ILE A 921 -15.41 -6.23 -7.93
N PRO A 922 -15.88 -7.04 -8.90
CA PRO A 922 -15.12 -7.29 -10.12
C PRO A 922 -14.62 -5.99 -10.78
N ALA A 923 -13.32 -5.89 -11.02
CA ALA A 923 -12.67 -4.73 -11.62
C ALA A 923 -11.95 -5.14 -12.91
N LYS A 924 -11.79 -4.19 -13.84
CA LYS A 924 -11.19 -4.44 -15.14
C LYS A 924 -9.74 -4.90 -15.00
N ASN A 925 -9.41 -6.04 -15.60
CA ASN A 925 -8.07 -6.64 -15.50
C ASN A 925 -7.54 -7.01 -16.88
N SER A 926 -6.52 -6.27 -17.33
CA SER A 926 -5.85 -6.51 -18.60
C SER A 926 -4.78 -7.59 -18.53
N LYS A 927 -4.50 -8.18 -17.35
CA LYS A 927 -3.54 -9.28 -17.18
C LYS A 927 -4.20 -10.66 -17.32
N ILE A 928 -5.51 -10.71 -17.54
CA ILE A 928 -6.25 -11.91 -17.92
C ILE A 928 -6.55 -11.80 -19.41
N VAL A 929 -6.22 -12.85 -20.16
CA VAL A 929 -6.17 -12.79 -21.62
C VAL A 929 -7.38 -13.51 -22.19
N VAL A 930 -8.02 -12.89 -23.19
CA VAL A 930 -9.10 -13.52 -23.96
C VAL A 930 -8.60 -13.76 -25.37
N TYR A 931 -8.77 -14.99 -25.83
CA TYR A 931 -8.47 -15.41 -27.19
C TYR A 931 -9.75 -15.69 -27.95
N ASP A 932 -9.77 -15.37 -29.24
CA ASP A 932 -10.79 -15.90 -30.16
C ASP A 932 -10.53 -17.38 -30.49
N LEU A 933 -11.40 -17.99 -31.31
CA LEU A 933 -11.24 -19.38 -31.75
C LEU A 933 -9.98 -19.65 -32.59
N ASN A 934 -9.33 -18.61 -33.10
CA ASN A 934 -8.08 -18.71 -33.88
C ASN A 934 -6.85 -18.43 -33.01
N ASP A 935 -7.01 -18.41 -31.69
CA ASP A 935 -5.98 -18.08 -30.70
C ASP A 935 -5.40 -16.65 -30.87
N ASN A 936 -6.14 -15.73 -31.50
CA ASN A 936 -5.77 -14.31 -31.50
C ASN A 936 -6.20 -13.67 -30.18
N ILE A 937 -5.31 -12.89 -29.58
CA ILE A 937 -5.65 -12.08 -28.40
C ILE A 937 -6.65 -10.99 -28.80
N ILE A 938 -7.86 -11.06 -28.25
CA ILE A 938 -8.88 -10.03 -28.40
C ILE A 938 -9.00 -9.13 -27.16
N TRP A 939 -8.48 -9.57 -26.01
CA TRP A 939 -8.35 -8.75 -24.81
C TRP A 939 -7.16 -9.19 -23.95
N GLY A 940 -6.53 -8.25 -23.25
CA GLY A 940 -5.51 -8.52 -22.25
C GLY A 940 -4.09 -8.65 -22.81
N ILE A 941 -3.15 -8.90 -21.89
CA ILE A 941 -1.71 -8.94 -22.13
C ILE A 941 -1.17 -10.18 -21.41
N GLU A 942 -0.56 -11.09 -22.17
CA GLU A 942 0.15 -12.23 -21.61
C GLU A 942 1.36 -11.75 -20.79
N PRO A 943 1.71 -12.41 -19.68
CA PRO A 943 2.99 -12.16 -19.05
C PRO A 943 4.12 -12.47 -20.02
N SER A 944 5.25 -11.80 -19.83
CA SER A 944 6.51 -12.26 -20.45
C SER A 944 6.73 -13.72 -20.08
N ALA A 945 7.15 -14.55 -21.04
CA ALA A 945 7.47 -15.96 -20.78
C ALA A 945 8.50 -16.03 -19.63
N TYR A 946 8.04 -16.49 -18.48
CA TYR A 946 8.80 -16.57 -17.25
C TYR A 946 9.23 -18.03 -17.10
N LYS A 947 10.53 -18.25 -16.95
CA LYS A 947 11.08 -19.52 -16.50
C LYS A 947 11.62 -19.29 -15.10
N SER A 948 11.21 -20.13 -14.15
CA SER A 948 11.71 -20.11 -12.77
C SER A 948 13.22 -19.95 -12.73
N VAL A 949 13.63 -19.11 -11.77
CA VAL A 949 14.97 -18.89 -11.26
C VAL A 949 15.74 -20.16 -10.84
N ASP A 950 15.09 -21.33 -10.79
CA ASP A 950 15.71 -22.58 -10.33
C ASP A 950 16.05 -23.60 -11.43
N GLU A 951 15.72 -23.35 -12.70
CA GLU A 951 16.19 -24.23 -13.78
C GLU A 951 17.59 -23.82 -14.26
N GLY A 952 18.63 -24.41 -13.65
CA GLY A 952 20.03 -24.28 -14.08
C GLY A 952 21.08 -24.30 -12.98
N ILE A 953 20.68 -24.14 -11.71
CA ILE A 953 21.54 -24.59 -10.61
C ILE A 953 21.40 -26.11 -10.60
N ILE A 954 22.45 -26.84 -11.02
CA ILE A 954 22.56 -28.30 -10.82
C ILE A 954 21.96 -28.59 -9.44
N PRO A 955 20.91 -29.43 -9.32
CA PRO A 955 20.28 -29.79 -8.05
C PRO A 955 21.31 -29.92 -6.95
N LYS A 956 21.52 -28.86 -6.16
CA LYS A 956 22.61 -28.85 -5.20
C LYS A 956 22.01 -29.27 -3.89
N VAL A 957 22.03 -30.58 -3.67
CA VAL A 957 21.69 -31.18 -2.39
C VAL A 957 22.72 -30.68 -1.37
N THR A 958 22.38 -29.60 -0.67
CA THR A 958 23.20 -29.09 0.43
C THR A 958 22.33 -28.86 1.63
N ALA A 959 22.88 -29.15 2.79
CA ALA A 959 22.21 -28.87 4.03
C ALA A 959 23.24 -28.58 5.10
N THR A 960 22.77 -28.06 6.22
CA THR A 960 23.58 -27.92 7.42
C THR A 960 22.98 -28.79 8.50
N MET A 961 23.84 -29.38 9.32
CA MET A 961 23.43 -30.15 10.48
C MET A 961 24.17 -29.63 11.70
N THR A 962 23.44 -29.42 12.79
CA THR A 962 24.03 -29.20 14.11
C THR A 962 23.51 -30.28 15.05
N TRP A 963 24.24 -30.56 16.12
CA TRP A 963 23.79 -31.50 17.15
C TRP A 963 24.09 -30.96 18.54
N HIS A 964 23.36 -31.45 19.53
CA HIS A 964 23.64 -31.27 20.94
C HIS A 964 23.24 -32.52 21.74
N ASP A 965 23.83 -32.68 22.92
CA ASP A 965 23.35 -33.65 23.92
C ASP A 965 22.25 -32.97 24.75
N SER A 966 21.02 -33.45 24.65
CA SER A 966 19.86 -32.98 25.41
C SER A 966 19.94 -33.35 26.90
N ALA A 967 20.90 -34.18 27.30
CA ALA A 967 21.11 -34.64 28.67
C ALA A 967 22.54 -34.40 29.18
N PRO A 968 23.12 -33.19 29.05
CA PRO A 968 24.56 -32.98 29.23
C PRO A 968 25.04 -33.28 30.67
N HIS A 969 24.15 -33.22 31.65
CA HIS A 969 24.45 -33.45 33.07
C HIS A 969 24.37 -34.92 33.51
N GLU A 970 23.79 -35.80 32.70
CA GLU A 970 23.55 -37.19 33.06
C GLU A 970 24.73 -38.05 32.60
N LYS A 971 25.49 -38.60 33.56
CA LYS A 971 26.79 -39.23 33.26
C LYS A 971 26.67 -40.60 32.60
N ASN A 972 25.52 -41.25 32.66
CA ASN A 972 25.32 -42.66 32.32
C ASN A 972 24.71 -42.88 30.92
N TYR A 973 24.35 -41.83 30.19
CA TYR A 973 23.84 -41.95 28.82
C TYR A 973 24.02 -40.68 27.98
N LEU A 974 24.06 -40.86 26.66
CA LEU A 974 24.11 -39.82 25.63
C LEU A 974 22.71 -39.65 25.04
N LYS A 975 22.23 -38.40 24.90
CA LYS A 975 20.90 -38.09 24.36
C LYS A 975 21.01 -37.11 23.18
N PRO A 976 21.47 -37.56 22.00
CA PRO A 976 21.75 -36.67 20.89
C PRO A 976 20.45 -36.17 20.23
N ALA A 977 20.42 -34.87 19.94
CA ALA A 977 19.41 -34.21 19.13
C ALA A 977 20.07 -33.42 18.00
N VAL A 978 19.52 -33.50 16.80
CA VAL A 978 20.00 -32.84 15.58
C VAL A 978 19.03 -31.80 15.08
N THR A 979 19.58 -30.72 14.54
CA THR A 979 18.85 -29.73 13.73
C THR A 979 19.40 -29.77 12.33
N ILE A 980 18.54 -30.08 11.36
CA ILE A 980 18.89 -30.18 9.93
C ILE A 980 18.20 -29.02 9.22
N LYS A 981 18.96 -28.22 8.46
CA LYS A 981 18.43 -27.16 7.61
C LYS A 981 18.80 -27.44 6.15
N ASN A 982 17.80 -27.52 5.27
CA ASN A 982 18.06 -27.63 3.85
C ASN A 982 18.51 -26.25 3.31
N THR A 983 19.78 -26.16 2.90
CA THR A 983 20.37 -24.94 2.33
C THR A 983 20.51 -25.02 0.81
N GLY A 984 20.09 -26.13 0.21
CA GLY A 984 20.16 -26.41 -1.21
C GLY A 984 18.95 -25.89 -1.98
N SER A 985 18.97 -26.11 -3.28
CA SER A 985 17.90 -25.74 -4.21
C SER A 985 16.88 -26.85 -4.46
N VAL A 986 17.05 -28.03 -3.84
CA VAL A 986 16.14 -29.18 -3.99
C VAL A 986 15.75 -29.77 -2.63
N SER A 987 14.54 -30.31 -2.54
CA SER A 987 14.05 -30.95 -1.32
C SER A 987 14.86 -32.19 -0.95
N LEU A 988 15.12 -32.39 0.33
CA LEU A 988 15.70 -33.63 0.84
C LEU A 988 14.58 -34.65 1.06
N GLN A 989 14.72 -35.82 0.44
CA GLN A 989 13.84 -36.97 0.64
C GLN A 989 14.69 -38.19 0.96
N ASN A 990 14.19 -39.10 1.80
CA ASN A 990 14.87 -40.35 2.15
C ASN A 990 16.29 -40.20 2.72
N TYR A 991 16.61 -39.04 3.30
CA TYR A 991 17.93 -38.72 3.83
C TYR A 991 18.18 -39.32 5.21
N LYS A 992 19.45 -39.32 5.65
CA LYS A 992 19.88 -39.86 6.94
C LYS A 992 20.81 -38.90 7.67
N ALA A 993 20.54 -38.65 8.95
CA ALA A 993 21.49 -37.98 9.84
C ALA A 993 22.24 -39.01 10.69
N LYS A 994 23.57 -38.94 10.73
CA LYS A 994 24.43 -39.91 11.42
C LYS A 994 25.37 -39.23 12.40
N ILE A 995 25.55 -39.86 13.56
CA ILE A 995 26.48 -39.46 14.63
C ILE A 995 27.32 -40.66 15.03
N TRP A 996 28.64 -40.48 15.14
CA TRP A 996 29.59 -41.51 15.59
C TRP A 996 30.17 -41.19 16.95
N PHE A 997 30.16 -42.17 17.85
CA PHE A 997 30.63 -42.04 19.23
C PHE A 997 31.34 -43.31 19.69
N ARG A 998 32.09 -43.20 20.80
CA ARG A 998 32.83 -44.33 21.37
C ARG A 998 32.04 -45.01 22.48
N VAL A 999 32.17 -46.33 22.55
CA VAL A 999 31.75 -47.15 23.68
C VAL A 999 33.01 -47.62 24.42
N PRO A 1000 33.06 -47.59 25.76
CA PRO A 1000 34.24 -48.05 26.47
C PRO A 1000 34.54 -49.53 26.19
N GLU A 1001 35.83 -49.90 26.11
CA GLU A 1001 36.25 -51.27 25.83
C GLU A 1001 35.68 -52.26 26.86
N GLY A 1002 35.15 -53.38 26.38
CA GLY A 1002 34.51 -54.40 27.21
C GLY A 1002 33.11 -54.03 27.74
N LYS A 1003 32.52 -52.90 27.30
CA LYS A 1003 31.13 -52.52 27.60
C LYS A 1003 30.20 -52.81 26.42
N GLU A 1004 28.92 -53.04 26.74
CA GLU A 1004 27.86 -53.29 25.75
C GLU A 1004 26.80 -52.18 25.78
N LEU A 1005 26.36 -51.72 24.61
CA LEU A 1005 25.20 -50.83 24.47
C LEU A 1005 23.89 -51.57 24.72
N TYR A 1006 22.91 -50.83 25.27
CA TYR A 1006 21.52 -51.24 25.24
C TYR A 1006 20.94 -51.05 23.82
N ILE A 1007 20.33 -52.10 23.26
CA ILE A 1007 19.71 -52.14 21.93
C ILE A 1007 18.37 -52.88 22.08
N PRO A 1008 17.24 -52.33 21.59
CA PRO A 1008 17.09 -51.11 20.78
C PRO A 1008 17.33 -49.83 21.58
N THR A 1009 17.58 -48.71 20.90
CA THR A 1009 17.67 -47.39 21.55
C THR A 1009 16.33 -46.96 22.12
N ASP A 1010 16.37 -46.18 23.20
CA ASP A 1010 15.17 -45.51 23.71
C ASP A 1010 14.84 -44.29 22.83
N ASP A 1011 13.82 -44.40 21.99
CA ASP A 1011 13.33 -43.29 21.16
C ASP A 1011 12.36 -42.41 21.97
N TRP A 1012 12.81 -41.21 22.36
CA TRP A 1012 11.98 -40.27 23.11
C TRP A 1012 11.36 -39.16 22.25
N TYR A 1013 11.98 -38.76 21.12
CA TYR A 1013 11.43 -37.74 20.22
C TYR A 1013 11.99 -37.80 18.78
N THR A 1014 11.56 -38.78 17.99
CA THR A 1014 11.76 -38.75 16.53
C THR A 1014 10.45 -38.79 15.72
N PRO A 1015 9.65 -37.70 15.69
CA PRO A 1015 8.36 -37.70 14.99
C PRO A 1015 8.48 -37.81 13.45
N ASN A 1016 9.61 -37.41 12.87
CA ASN A 1016 9.83 -37.41 11.43
C ASN A 1016 10.90 -38.42 10.96
N SER A 1017 11.57 -39.11 11.88
CA SER A 1017 12.67 -40.02 11.58
C SER A 1017 12.59 -41.35 12.36
N VAL A 1018 13.44 -42.32 12.00
CA VAL A 1018 13.54 -43.61 12.68
C VAL A 1018 14.99 -43.84 13.12
N PRO A 1019 15.29 -43.99 14.43
CA PRO A 1019 16.64 -44.20 14.94
C PRO A 1019 17.11 -45.65 14.79
N SER A 1020 18.41 -45.84 14.59
CA SER A 1020 19.07 -47.16 14.57
C SER A 1020 20.53 -47.08 15.00
N LEU A 1021 21.03 -48.14 15.64
CA LEU A 1021 22.43 -48.27 16.06
C LEU A 1021 23.17 -49.34 15.27
N ALA A 1022 24.42 -49.06 14.90
CA ALA A 1022 25.33 -50.03 14.28
C ALA A 1022 26.75 -49.92 14.86
N ASN A 1023 27.39 -51.06 15.11
CA ASN A 1023 28.81 -51.10 15.46
C ASN A 1023 29.65 -51.01 14.17
N VAL A 1024 30.58 -50.06 14.11
CA VAL A 1024 31.42 -49.82 12.92
C VAL A 1024 32.89 -50.26 13.10
N GLY A 1025 33.22 -50.89 14.23
CA GLY A 1025 34.52 -51.47 14.54
C GLY A 1025 35.18 -50.91 15.81
N GLU A 1026 35.96 -51.74 16.50
CA GLU A 1026 36.89 -51.36 17.60
C GLU A 1026 36.29 -50.38 18.63
N ASN A 1027 35.06 -50.68 19.07
CA ASN A 1027 34.24 -49.95 20.03
C ASN A 1027 33.64 -48.60 19.56
N ILE A 1028 33.60 -48.33 18.26
CA ILE A 1028 32.91 -47.16 17.70
C ILE A 1028 31.52 -47.58 17.22
N TRP A 1029 30.54 -46.74 17.54
CA TRP A 1029 29.14 -46.95 17.20
C TRP A 1029 28.58 -45.76 16.42
N GLU A 1030 27.65 -46.05 15.52
CA GLU A 1030 26.91 -45.11 14.70
C GLU A 1030 25.45 -45.09 15.17
N LEU A 1031 24.91 -43.90 15.43
CA LEU A 1031 23.47 -43.63 15.51
C LEU A 1031 23.02 -43.00 14.20
N ALA A 1032 22.04 -43.62 13.53
CA ALA A 1032 21.44 -43.11 12.29
C ALA A 1032 19.95 -42.81 12.47
N LEU A 1033 19.53 -41.58 12.13
CA LEU A 1033 18.14 -41.13 12.04
C LEU A 1033 17.68 -41.12 10.58
N SER A 1034 16.71 -41.95 10.21
CA SER A 1034 16.25 -42.12 8.81
C SER A 1034 14.92 -41.41 8.51
N PHE A 1035 14.91 -40.50 7.54
CA PHE A 1035 13.77 -39.64 7.17
C PHE A 1035 13.04 -40.14 5.91
N LYS A 1036 12.37 -41.30 5.99
CA LYS A 1036 11.76 -41.96 4.80
C LYS A 1036 10.45 -41.33 4.32
N LYS A 1037 9.69 -40.68 5.19
CA LYS A 1037 8.37 -40.11 4.88
C LYS A 1037 8.31 -38.59 5.00
N PHE A 1038 9.41 -37.99 5.43
CA PHE A 1038 9.49 -36.57 5.71
C PHE A 1038 10.33 -35.91 4.62
N ILE A 1039 9.72 -34.94 3.94
CA ILE A 1039 10.35 -34.13 2.90
C ILE A 1039 10.77 -32.82 3.56
N LEU A 1040 12.06 -32.47 3.46
CA LEU A 1040 12.56 -31.19 3.95
C LEU A 1040 12.81 -30.25 2.77
N TYR A 1041 11.94 -29.26 2.58
CA TYR A 1041 11.99 -28.35 1.43
C TYR A 1041 13.12 -27.31 1.57
N PRO A 1042 13.57 -26.67 0.46
CA PRO A 1042 14.59 -25.62 0.49
C PRO A 1042 14.29 -24.52 1.52
N GLY A 1043 15.29 -24.19 2.35
CA GLY A 1043 15.19 -23.19 3.41
C GLY A 1043 14.54 -23.66 4.71
N GLU A 1044 13.85 -24.82 4.71
CA GLU A 1044 13.23 -25.37 5.90
C GLU A 1044 14.24 -26.00 6.87
N SER A 1045 13.81 -26.18 8.11
CA SER A 1045 14.59 -26.86 9.15
C SER A 1045 13.73 -27.86 9.91
N VAL A 1046 14.32 -28.98 10.31
CA VAL A 1046 13.69 -29.98 11.18
C VAL A 1046 14.59 -30.26 12.38
N ASN A 1047 13.98 -30.40 13.55
CA ASN A 1047 14.63 -30.83 14.78
C ASN A 1047 14.18 -32.25 15.10
N GLU A 1048 15.13 -33.16 15.27
CA GLU A 1048 14.87 -34.57 15.56
C GLU A 1048 15.89 -35.12 16.56
N GLY A 1049 15.49 -36.05 17.41
CA GLY A 1049 16.43 -36.83 18.21
C GLY A 1049 15.91 -37.18 19.59
N ASP A 1050 16.62 -36.75 20.63
CA ASP A 1050 16.37 -37.19 22.01
C ASP A 1050 16.48 -38.72 22.18
N VAL A 1051 17.36 -39.37 21.42
CA VAL A 1051 17.52 -40.83 21.46
C VAL A 1051 18.39 -41.24 22.66
N GLY A 1052 17.85 -41.99 23.62
CA GLY A 1052 18.60 -42.50 24.76
C GLY A 1052 19.60 -43.58 24.34
N VAL A 1053 20.90 -43.24 24.34
CA VAL A 1053 22.01 -44.18 24.09
C VAL A 1053 22.78 -44.42 25.38
N HIS A 1054 22.73 -45.65 25.89
CA HIS A 1054 23.34 -45.99 27.18
C HIS A 1054 23.96 -47.39 27.21
N LEU A 1055 24.82 -47.63 28.20
CA LEU A 1055 25.39 -48.96 28.46
C LEU A 1055 24.37 -49.84 29.18
N LYS A 1056 24.40 -51.15 28.94
CA LYS A 1056 23.51 -52.12 29.63
C LYS A 1056 23.65 -52.08 31.16
N ASP A 1057 24.84 -51.75 31.65
CA ASP A 1057 25.15 -51.69 33.08
C ASP A 1057 24.97 -50.31 33.70
N TRP A 1058 24.50 -49.31 32.93
CA TRP A 1058 24.32 -47.92 33.36
C TRP A 1058 25.58 -47.26 33.94
N SER A 1059 26.76 -47.78 33.64
CA SER A 1059 28.02 -47.13 34.02
C SER A 1059 28.22 -45.83 33.22
N THR A 1060 29.20 -45.02 33.64
CA THR A 1060 29.47 -43.72 32.99
C THR A 1060 29.74 -43.90 31.49
N PHE A 1061 29.04 -43.10 30.67
CA PHE A 1061 29.09 -43.13 29.23
C PHE A 1061 30.11 -42.11 28.71
N ASP A 1062 31.00 -42.53 27.80
CA ASP A 1062 31.88 -41.59 27.09
C ASP A 1062 31.03 -40.80 26.06
N LYS A 1063 30.78 -39.53 26.35
CA LYS A 1063 29.98 -38.63 25.49
C LYS A 1063 30.76 -38.04 24.33
N THR A 1064 31.98 -38.50 24.09
CA THR A 1064 32.82 -38.02 22.99
C THR A 1064 32.22 -38.45 21.65
N VAL A 1065 31.68 -37.49 20.91
CA VAL A 1065 31.27 -37.66 19.51
C VAL A 1065 32.47 -37.37 18.62
N CYS A 1066 32.87 -38.37 17.84
CA CYS A 1066 34.05 -38.31 16.98
C CYS A 1066 33.74 -37.96 15.51
N GLY A 1067 32.46 -37.88 15.13
CA GLY A 1067 32.03 -37.38 13.83
C GLY A 1067 30.53 -37.27 13.69
N MET A 1068 30.09 -36.52 12.67
CA MET A 1068 28.69 -36.42 12.27
C MET A 1068 28.61 -36.17 10.77
N ALA A 1069 27.54 -36.66 10.13
CA ALA A 1069 27.29 -36.47 8.72
C ALA A 1069 25.80 -36.51 8.40
N LEU A 1070 25.41 -35.77 7.37
CA LEU A 1070 24.11 -35.87 6.74
C LEU A 1070 24.30 -36.50 5.36
N LEU A 1071 23.47 -37.50 5.06
CA LEU A 1071 23.56 -38.28 3.84
C LEU A 1071 22.25 -38.16 3.05
N ASP A 1072 22.34 -38.05 1.74
CA ASP A 1072 21.18 -38.08 0.83
C ASP A 1072 20.60 -39.51 0.67
N ALA A 1073 19.65 -39.67 -0.25
CA ALA A 1073 18.99 -40.95 -0.50
C ALA A 1073 19.95 -42.02 -1.04
N GLU A 1074 21.04 -41.59 -1.69
CA GLU A 1074 22.09 -42.40 -2.29
C GLU A 1074 23.28 -42.64 -1.35
N ASP A 1075 23.17 -42.24 -0.07
CA ASP A 1075 24.23 -42.32 0.94
C ASP A 1075 25.48 -41.46 0.62
N ASN A 1076 25.35 -40.41 -0.20
CA ASN A 1076 26.42 -39.42 -0.37
C ASN A 1076 26.43 -38.44 0.80
N VAL A 1077 27.63 -38.06 1.27
CA VAL A 1077 27.78 -37.06 2.32
C VAL A 1077 27.50 -35.67 1.77
N ILE A 1078 26.38 -35.08 2.19
CA ILE A 1078 25.96 -33.71 1.80
C ILE A 1078 26.31 -32.66 2.86
N PHE A 1079 26.66 -33.10 4.07
CA PHE A 1079 27.22 -32.27 5.14
C PHE A 1079 28.02 -33.11 6.13
N GLY A 1080 29.08 -32.53 6.71
CA GLY A 1080 29.93 -33.19 7.70
C GLY A 1080 30.93 -34.16 7.08
N ASN A 1081 31.42 -35.11 7.87
CA ASN A 1081 32.37 -36.13 7.42
C ASN A 1081 32.13 -37.43 8.18
N VAL A 1082 32.19 -38.56 7.46
CA VAL A 1082 32.24 -39.90 8.07
C VAL A 1082 33.66 -40.11 8.64
N PRO A 1083 33.83 -40.26 9.96
CA PRO A 1083 35.15 -40.43 10.54
C PRO A 1083 35.69 -41.84 10.26
N THR A 1084 37.01 -41.98 10.10
CA THR A 1084 37.65 -43.31 10.12
C THR A 1084 37.78 -43.81 11.56
N VAL A 1085 37.83 -45.14 11.73
CA VAL A 1085 38.00 -45.77 13.04
C VAL A 1085 39.24 -45.23 13.76
N ASP A 1086 40.38 -45.15 13.07
CA ASP A 1086 41.63 -44.62 13.65
C ASP A 1086 41.54 -43.13 14.02
N ARG A 1087 40.81 -42.33 13.23
CA ARG A 1087 40.57 -40.92 13.58
C ARG A 1087 39.74 -40.81 14.86
N CYS A 1088 38.70 -41.62 15.00
CA CYS A 1088 37.90 -41.67 16.24
C CYS A 1088 38.70 -42.14 17.46
N LYS A 1089 39.66 -43.06 17.28
CA LYS A 1089 40.58 -43.46 18.36
C LYS A 1089 41.46 -42.32 18.83
N SER A 1090 41.98 -41.50 17.91
CA SER A 1090 42.95 -40.43 18.22
C SER A 1090 42.41 -39.30 19.12
N PHE A 1091 41.11 -39.27 19.43
CA PHE A 1091 40.53 -38.35 20.42
C PHE A 1091 40.82 -38.85 21.86
N ASP A 1092 42.10 -38.95 22.24
CA ASP A 1092 42.54 -39.52 23.53
C ASP A 1092 42.48 -38.53 24.72
N GLU A 1093 42.12 -37.27 24.49
CA GLU A 1093 41.75 -36.35 25.56
C GLU A 1093 40.36 -35.77 25.26
N PRO A 1094 39.51 -35.57 26.29
CA PRO A 1094 38.34 -34.72 26.13
C PRO A 1094 38.88 -33.32 25.84
N SER A 1095 39.05 -32.98 24.56
CA SER A 1095 39.09 -31.59 24.22
C SER A 1095 37.75 -31.07 24.70
N LEU A 1096 37.83 -30.19 25.70
CA LEU A 1096 36.83 -29.18 25.91
C LEU A 1096 36.74 -28.45 24.57
N LEU A 1097 35.95 -28.99 23.63
CA LEU A 1097 35.21 -28.20 22.68
C LEU A 1097 34.27 -27.36 23.55
N THR A 1098 34.86 -26.30 24.09
CA THR A 1098 34.21 -25.08 24.52
C THR A 1098 33.03 -24.84 23.56
N PRO A 1099 31.83 -24.48 24.03
CA PRO A 1099 30.64 -24.22 23.23
C PRO A 1099 30.75 -22.93 22.37
N LEU A 1100 31.85 -22.77 21.65
CA LEU A 1100 32.23 -21.59 20.89
C LEU A 1100 32.67 -21.98 19.47
N TYR A 1101 31.79 -22.63 18.72
CA TYR A 1101 31.77 -22.50 17.27
C TYR A 1101 30.32 -22.31 16.80
N THR A 1102 29.75 -21.16 17.15
CA THR A 1102 28.76 -20.52 16.30
C THR A 1102 29.49 -19.98 15.07
N TRP A 1103 29.35 -20.65 13.92
CA TRP A 1103 29.53 -19.95 12.65
C TRP A 1103 28.43 -18.91 12.58
N ARG A 1104 28.78 -17.64 12.79
CA ARG A 1104 27.95 -16.51 12.38
C ARG A 1104 28.18 -16.29 10.89
N TYR A 1105 27.13 -16.47 10.10
CA TYR A 1105 26.86 -15.67 8.91
C TYR A 1105 25.48 -15.06 9.08
#